data_AF-A0A9E1XSH0-F1
#
_entry.id   AF-A0A9E1XSH0-F1
#
_cell.length_a   1.000
_cell.length_b   1.000
_cell.length_c   1.000
_cell.angle_alpha   90.00
_cell.angle_beta   90.00
_cell.angle_gamma   90.00
#
_symmetry.space_group_name_H-M   'P 1'
#
loop_
_entity.id
_entity.type
_entity.pdbx_description
1 polymer ?
#
loop_
_entity_poly.entity_id
_entity_poly.type
_entity_poly.pdbx_seq_one_letter_code
_entity_poly.pdbx_strand_id
1 'polypeptide(L)'
;MAGGSQGFSLSQGAFIGSYRVIEPIGRNALGEKYLVRSSKTRRNCMLTIVDSALSGREGLLGDLEALAGMENPAIARIDMPEQDRGLTLVPAEFVEGIGGGQVTLADELDKKGGALSEDTADPLLRSLISALGYAHAYQGAGICHGSLTPQAIAMTKQGHPRILDFGFSALAGEATVAGDLQALGRVMAAVTGGKGRWQARVVGCAGAGTPAGYAEARDVLAAMDQAEQKRGRMGMGALLAILVVVAAAVGIGFAVVVKSRGPKGKEQVAGEQAETSPKKAVDSAKINQNLAAAEQAWAKAKPDLARSFLKKVLADDPANSRALKLVGDLDTEAGMAKVGVVKDKADRAWGRARQLDAVPSFAPQLAQLGTQYKSAGSAFSGMDFDTAEKRYRSFVKAAEALLALDDTRKAALKLKNEVEDAYDRAQDEEAAKYAKADWELGLKQREAGKVAMQAADFPAARQARQEALVALKNAARRAEGLAQVELAKKGYDLENDYADEDLLAAVPKAQRDRVTRLVARAGDLCRKEQFEESAESWQKAALELDLALKEAAKKAGDQAPTIAAAKGERSHGELAMNGDLEKGRGGQPEGWSTLDGLTAKWSTKGKPGRCLAFDTGVLQVDKARYLKEIGQAEKLGKNATLTEGVVDANAGENFKRSKGGQYATVGAHEGVWAFATPIPVAPGDEYFVVEVDCLGPAKSTPLFYPQVFVRGFQKFDPKRDAGRSSWFHVPHHGGPAFSEQFGSDDQRRRARLGDYLMVYRHSLVCRNKGPNIWEHYQMAFEMPKEKRFRPDVLLLKAYAMWPLGVYRFDNLRLRSVDKAEFDEVKKNRHSIKGFMPTE
;
A
#
# COMPACT_ATOMS: atom_id res chain seq x y z
N MET A 1 -11.51 -37.72 32.50
CA MET A 1 -12.35 -37.47 31.32
C MET A 1 -11.45 -36.94 30.22
N ALA A 2 -10.94 -37.82 29.36
CA ALA A 2 -10.16 -37.45 28.18
C ALA A 2 -11.14 -37.18 27.04
N GLY A 3 -11.35 -35.92 26.68
CA GLY A 3 -12.23 -35.52 25.58
C GLY A 3 -11.48 -35.57 24.26
N GLY A 4 -11.68 -36.63 23.49
CA GLY A 4 -11.22 -36.72 22.10
C GLY A 4 -11.94 -35.69 21.22
N SER A 5 -11.21 -35.01 20.35
CA SER A 5 -11.75 -34.13 19.32
C SER A 5 -12.60 -34.93 18.33
N GLN A 6 -13.90 -34.65 18.26
CA GLN A 6 -14.72 -35.12 17.15
C GLN A 6 -14.35 -34.30 15.90
N GLY A 7 -13.64 -34.91 14.95
CA GLY A 7 -13.40 -34.33 13.62
C GLY A 7 -14.70 -34.27 12.81
N PHE A 8 -14.88 -33.21 12.02
CA PHE A 8 -16.06 -33.01 11.18
C PHE A 8 -15.83 -33.71 9.83
N SER A 9 -16.18 -34.98 9.67
CA SER A 9 -16.08 -35.62 8.34
C SER A 9 -17.21 -35.14 7.41
N LEU A 10 -16.96 -34.09 6.63
CA LEU A 10 -17.88 -33.64 5.59
C LEU A 10 -17.72 -34.50 4.33
N SER A 11 -18.82 -35.10 3.86
CA SER A 11 -18.81 -35.87 2.62
C SER A 11 -18.68 -34.95 1.40
N GLN A 12 -17.97 -35.42 0.36
CA GLN A 12 -17.92 -34.73 -0.93
C GLN A 12 -19.33 -34.43 -1.45
N GLY A 13 -19.54 -33.20 -1.93
CA GLY A 13 -20.82 -32.70 -2.40
C GLY A 13 -21.75 -32.14 -1.32
N ALA A 14 -21.44 -32.32 -0.03
CA ALA A 14 -22.18 -31.69 1.07
C ALA A 14 -22.06 -30.17 1.02
N PHE A 15 -23.05 -29.48 1.60
CA PHE A 15 -23.04 -28.03 1.74
C PHE A 15 -22.83 -27.63 3.19
N ILE A 16 -21.95 -26.65 3.40
CA ILE A 16 -21.72 -25.95 4.66
C ILE A 16 -21.69 -24.44 4.36
N GLY A 17 -22.58 -23.69 5.00
CA GLY A 17 -22.89 -22.31 4.61
C GLY A 17 -23.17 -22.18 3.11
N SER A 18 -22.48 -21.24 2.46
CA SER A 18 -22.59 -20.99 1.01
C SER A 18 -21.67 -21.89 0.16
N TYR A 19 -21.06 -22.92 0.72
CA TYR A 19 -19.96 -23.66 0.09
C TYR A 19 -20.32 -25.13 -0.14
N ARG A 20 -20.06 -25.62 -1.34
CA ARG A 20 -20.17 -27.06 -1.68
C ARG A 20 -18.80 -27.71 -1.53
N VAL A 21 -18.69 -28.74 -0.68
CA VAL A 21 -17.45 -29.49 -0.47
C VAL A 21 -17.07 -30.25 -1.74
N ILE A 22 -15.84 -30.06 -2.20
CA ILE A 22 -15.23 -30.81 -3.31
C ILE A 22 -14.41 -31.95 -2.74
N GLU A 23 -13.44 -31.67 -1.88
CA GLU A 23 -12.58 -32.68 -1.25
C GLU A 23 -11.89 -32.12 0.00
N PRO A 24 -11.52 -32.96 0.98
CA PRO A 24 -10.64 -32.54 2.07
C PRO A 24 -9.22 -32.27 1.52
N ILE A 25 -8.62 -31.14 1.91
CA ILE A 25 -7.24 -30.79 1.52
C ILE A 25 -6.26 -31.11 2.65
N GLY A 26 -6.67 -30.94 3.92
CA GLY A 26 -5.79 -31.18 5.06
C GLY A 26 -6.23 -30.43 6.32
N ARG A 27 -5.27 -30.00 7.13
CA ARG A 27 -5.52 -29.28 8.40
C ARG A 27 -4.48 -28.16 8.56
N ASN A 28 -4.89 -27.01 9.09
CA ASN A 28 -4.00 -25.94 9.54
C ASN A 28 -4.15 -25.72 11.06
N ALA A 29 -3.50 -24.67 11.57
CA ALA A 29 -3.51 -24.33 12.99
C ALA A 29 -4.90 -23.95 13.54
N LEU A 30 -5.85 -23.53 12.69
CA LEU A 30 -7.21 -23.18 13.10
C LEU A 30 -8.18 -24.36 13.01
N GLY A 31 -7.96 -25.30 12.09
CA GLY A 31 -8.81 -26.48 11.96
C GLY A 31 -8.73 -27.19 10.60
N GLU A 32 -9.81 -27.88 10.23
CA GLU A 32 -9.87 -28.71 9.03
C GLU A 32 -10.06 -27.88 7.76
N LYS A 33 -9.36 -28.25 6.68
CA LYS A 33 -9.36 -27.55 5.40
C LYS A 33 -10.01 -28.37 4.30
N TYR A 34 -10.89 -27.72 3.55
CA TYR A 34 -11.59 -28.32 2.43
C TYR A 34 -11.41 -27.47 1.17
N LEU A 35 -11.27 -28.14 0.02
CA LEU A 35 -11.52 -27.52 -1.27
C LEU A 35 -13.02 -27.44 -1.42
N VAL A 36 -13.54 -26.24 -1.67
CA VAL A 36 -14.97 -26.03 -1.81
C VAL A 36 -15.26 -25.16 -3.02
N ARG A 37 -16.48 -25.23 -3.52
CA ARG A 37 -17.00 -24.30 -4.51
C ARG A 37 -17.95 -23.32 -3.86
N SER A 38 -17.63 -22.03 -3.92
CA SER A 38 -18.52 -20.98 -3.44
C SER A 38 -19.77 -20.90 -4.32
N SER A 39 -20.94 -20.90 -3.70
CA SER A 39 -22.21 -20.70 -4.39
C SER A 39 -22.40 -19.24 -4.84
N LYS A 40 -21.77 -18.29 -4.14
CA LYS A 40 -21.82 -16.85 -4.44
C LYS A 40 -20.97 -16.51 -5.67
N THR A 41 -19.71 -16.95 -5.70
CA THR A 41 -18.76 -16.57 -6.77
C THR A 41 -18.62 -17.63 -7.86
N ARG A 42 -19.17 -18.84 -7.65
CA ARG A 42 -19.02 -20.03 -8.50
C ARG A 42 -17.57 -20.50 -8.70
N ARG A 43 -16.60 -19.96 -7.95
CA ARG A 43 -15.18 -20.30 -7.98
C ARG A 43 -14.82 -21.31 -6.89
N ASN A 44 -13.71 -22.01 -7.10
CA ASN A 44 -13.10 -22.84 -6.07
C ASN A 44 -12.38 -21.95 -5.05
N CYS A 45 -12.52 -22.27 -3.78
CA CYS A 45 -11.80 -21.62 -2.69
C CYS A 45 -11.43 -22.66 -1.63
N MET A 46 -10.49 -22.30 -0.78
CA MET A 46 -10.11 -23.08 0.38
C MET A 46 -11.00 -22.66 1.54
N LEU A 47 -11.57 -23.60 2.27
CA LEU A 47 -12.41 -23.33 3.44
C LEU A 47 -11.79 -23.97 4.66
N THR A 48 -11.47 -23.17 5.67
CA THR A 48 -11.07 -23.69 6.98
C THR A 48 -12.28 -23.69 7.91
N ILE A 49 -12.58 -24.85 8.49
CA ILE A 49 -13.57 -24.99 9.56
C ILE A 49 -12.79 -24.93 10.87
N VAL A 50 -13.03 -23.87 11.65
CA VAL A 50 -12.30 -23.63 12.90
C VAL A 50 -12.70 -24.66 13.95
N ASP A 51 -11.72 -25.18 14.68
CA ASP A 51 -11.94 -26.11 15.79
C ASP A 51 -12.80 -25.47 16.88
N SER A 52 -13.73 -26.26 17.44
CA SER A 52 -14.62 -25.82 18.51
C SER A 52 -13.90 -25.28 19.75
N ALA A 53 -12.68 -25.77 20.02
CA ALA A 53 -11.83 -25.28 21.10
C ALA A 53 -11.34 -23.83 20.89
N LEU A 54 -11.24 -23.38 19.63
CA LEU A 54 -10.84 -22.02 19.26
C LEU A 54 -12.06 -21.13 19.00
N SER A 55 -13.15 -21.67 18.45
CA SER A 55 -14.37 -20.90 18.11
C SER A 55 -14.99 -20.15 19.29
N GLY A 56 -14.75 -20.59 20.54
CA GLY A 56 -15.21 -19.91 21.75
C GLY A 56 -14.29 -18.80 22.29
N ARG A 57 -13.13 -18.56 21.67
CA ARG A 57 -12.17 -17.55 22.11
C ARG A 57 -12.73 -16.15 21.82
N GLU A 58 -12.88 -15.35 22.86
CA GLU A 58 -13.25 -13.93 22.75
C GLU A 58 -12.25 -13.18 21.85
N GLY A 59 -12.76 -12.41 20.89
CA GLY A 59 -11.95 -11.65 19.94
C GLY A 59 -11.53 -12.39 18.67
N LEU A 60 -11.69 -13.73 18.58
CA LEU A 60 -11.22 -14.50 17.41
C LEU A 60 -11.84 -14.03 16.08
N LEU A 61 -13.12 -13.68 16.06
CA LEU A 61 -13.76 -13.17 14.84
C LEU A 61 -13.15 -11.84 14.39
N GLY A 62 -12.91 -10.91 15.33
CA GLY A 62 -12.25 -9.65 15.03
C GLY A 62 -10.80 -9.85 14.56
N ASP A 63 -10.09 -10.82 15.14
CA ASP A 63 -8.75 -11.21 14.69
C ASP A 63 -8.78 -11.77 13.25
N LEU A 64 -9.76 -12.61 12.91
CA LEU A 64 -9.95 -13.15 11.56
C LEU A 64 -10.37 -12.09 10.54
N GLU A 65 -11.22 -11.15 10.93
CA GLU A 65 -11.60 -9.99 10.11
C GLU A 65 -10.40 -9.08 9.84
N ALA A 66 -9.53 -8.88 10.83
CA ALA A 66 -8.28 -8.14 10.65
C ALA A 66 -7.35 -8.83 9.64
N LEU A 67 -7.28 -10.18 9.65
CA LEU A 67 -6.54 -10.94 8.64
C LEU A 67 -7.14 -10.81 7.23
N ALA A 68 -8.47 -10.76 7.12
CA ALA A 68 -9.17 -10.59 5.83
C ALA A 68 -8.91 -9.22 5.18
N GLY A 69 -8.51 -8.21 5.98
CA GLY A 69 -8.11 -6.89 5.49
C GLY A 69 -6.70 -6.80 4.90
N MET A 70 -5.92 -7.89 4.93
CA MET A 70 -4.57 -7.91 4.35
C MET A 70 -4.60 -8.12 2.84
N GLU A 71 -3.90 -7.25 2.10
CA GLU A 71 -3.76 -7.36 0.65
C GLU A 71 -2.28 -7.29 0.25
N ASN A 72 -1.73 -8.43 -0.20
CA ASN A 72 -0.37 -8.50 -0.72
C ASN A 72 -0.25 -9.53 -1.87
N PRO A 73 0.47 -9.23 -2.97
CA PRO A 73 0.65 -10.14 -4.10
C PRO A 73 1.35 -11.48 -3.77
N ALA A 74 2.01 -11.60 -2.62
CA ALA A 74 2.63 -12.84 -2.17
C ALA A 74 1.99 -13.43 -0.91
N ILE A 75 0.85 -12.91 -0.44
CA ILE A 75 0.03 -13.53 0.63
C ILE A 75 -1.30 -13.96 0.01
N ALA A 76 -1.70 -15.21 0.19
CA ALA A 76 -2.98 -15.71 -0.26
C ALA A 76 -4.11 -14.98 0.47
N ARG A 77 -5.11 -14.52 -0.28
CA ARG A 77 -6.18 -13.69 0.29
C ARG A 77 -7.04 -14.52 1.24
N ILE A 78 -7.33 -13.97 2.41
CA ILE A 78 -8.36 -14.48 3.33
C ILE A 78 -9.62 -13.66 3.06
N ASP A 79 -10.73 -14.33 2.79
CA ASP A 79 -12.03 -13.68 2.62
C ASP A 79 -12.71 -13.56 4.01
N MET A 80 -13.74 -12.70 4.12
CA MET A 80 -14.44 -12.46 5.39
C MET A 80 -14.96 -13.76 6.02
N PRO A 81 -14.75 -13.98 7.34
CA PRO A 81 -15.22 -15.19 8.02
C PRO A 81 -16.76 -15.23 8.06
N GLU A 82 -17.32 -16.44 7.95
CA GLU A 82 -18.76 -16.69 8.04
C GLU A 82 -19.06 -17.57 9.27
N GLN A 83 -20.24 -17.43 9.85
CA GLN A 83 -20.75 -18.39 10.83
C GLN A 83 -21.86 -19.23 10.20
N ASP A 84 -21.77 -20.55 10.33
CA ASP A 84 -22.83 -21.47 9.93
C ASP A 84 -22.94 -22.62 10.94
N ARG A 85 -24.16 -22.88 11.44
CA ARG A 85 -24.45 -23.98 12.37
C ARG A 85 -23.53 -24.02 13.61
N GLY A 86 -23.14 -22.86 14.13
CA GLY A 86 -22.24 -22.73 15.29
C GLY A 86 -20.76 -22.98 14.98
N LEU A 87 -20.40 -23.10 13.70
CA LEU A 87 -19.03 -23.22 13.23
C LEU A 87 -18.56 -21.88 12.64
N THR A 88 -17.29 -21.56 12.87
CA THR A 88 -16.61 -20.46 12.18
C THR A 88 -15.96 -21.01 10.92
N LEU A 89 -16.35 -20.45 9.78
CA LEU A 89 -15.86 -20.79 8.45
C LEU A 89 -14.95 -19.66 7.95
N VAL A 90 -13.71 -19.99 7.60
CA VAL A 90 -12.74 -19.02 7.09
C VAL A 90 -12.43 -19.34 5.64
N PRO A 91 -13.12 -18.70 4.68
CA PRO A 91 -12.81 -18.84 3.26
C PRO A 91 -11.50 -18.14 2.92
N ALA A 92 -10.71 -18.75 2.06
CA ALA A 92 -9.45 -18.19 1.55
C ALA A 92 -9.23 -18.59 0.09
N GLU A 93 -8.37 -17.86 -0.59
CA GLU A 93 -7.95 -18.16 -1.95
C GLU A 93 -7.37 -19.57 -2.07
N PHE A 94 -7.84 -20.31 -3.08
CA PHE A 94 -7.19 -21.54 -3.52
C PHE A 94 -6.20 -21.22 -4.63
N VAL A 95 -4.90 -21.33 -4.33
CA VAL A 95 -3.83 -21.02 -5.27
C VAL A 95 -3.57 -22.21 -6.18
N GLU A 96 -3.97 -22.08 -7.45
CA GLU A 96 -3.74 -23.10 -8.47
C GLU A 96 -2.32 -22.99 -9.06
N GLY A 97 -1.59 -24.09 -9.01
CA GLY A 97 -0.29 -24.26 -9.63
C GLY A 97 -0.35 -24.82 -11.05
N ILE A 98 0.84 -25.10 -11.60
CA ILE A 98 0.99 -25.73 -12.93
C ILE A 98 0.36 -27.13 -12.88
N GLY A 99 -0.68 -27.37 -13.68
CA GLY A 99 -1.44 -28.62 -13.69
C GLY A 99 -2.84 -28.53 -13.05
N GLY A 100 -3.22 -27.37 -12.51
CA GLY A 100 -4.60 -27.11 -12.04
C GLY A 100 -4.86 -27.50 -10.58
N GLY A 101 -4.00 -28.32 -9.97
CA GLY A 101 -3.97 -28.53 -8.51
C GLY A 101 -3.10 -27.50 -7.79
N GLN A 102 -3.11 -27.52 -6.46
CA GLN A 102 -2.18 -26.74 -5.66
C GLN A 102 -0.78 -27.38 -5.72
N VAL A 103 0.24 -26.58 -6.05
CA VAL A 103 1.65 -26.99 -6.06
C VAL A 103 2.37 -26.14 -5.04
N THR A 104 3.02 -26.76 -4.05
CA THR A 104 3.78 -26.03 -3.02
C THR A 104 5.22 -25.80 -3.45
N LEU A 105 5.91 -24.90 -2.75
CA LEU A 105 7.34 -24.70 -2.93
C LEU A 105 8.12 -25.97 -2.55
N ALA A 106 7.64 -26.77 -1.60
CA ALA A 106 8.23 -28.07 -1.30
C ALA A 106 8.18 -29.01 -2.51
N ASP A 107 7.01 -29.13 -3.16
CA ASP A 107 6.84 -29.97 -4.35
C ASP A 107 7.73 -29.50 -5.51
N GLU A 108 7.86 -28.19 -5.70
CA GLU A 108 8.72 -27.61 -6.73
C GLU A 108 10.21 -27.87 -6.42
N LEU A 109 10.62 -27.82 -5.15
CA LEU A 109 11.99 -28.16 -4.75
C LEU A 109 12.28 -29.64 -4.99
N ASP A 110 11.40 -30.54 -4.60
CA ASP A 110 11.54 -31.98 -4.81
C ASP A 110 11.66 -32.30 -6.31
N LYS A 111 10.79 -31.69 -7.12
CA LYS A 111 10.82 -31.82 -8.58
C LYS A 111 12.12 -31.31 -9.21
N LYS A 112 12.75 -30.28 -8.63
CA LYS A 112 13.96 -29.63 -9.16
C LYS A 112 15.27 -30.20 -8.57
N GLY A 113 15.19 -31.26 -7.77
CA GLY A 113 16.37 -31.91 -7.19
C GLY A 113 16.88 -31.27 -5.90
N GLY A 114 15.99 -30.59 -5.16
CA GLY A 114 16.24 -30.07 -3.81
C GLY A 114 16.68 -28.61 -3.72
N ALA A 115 16.86 -27.91 -4.85
CA ALA A 115 17.19 -26.49 -4.88
C ALA A 115 16.77 -25.82 -6.20
N LEU A 116 16.56 -24.51 -6.18
CA LEU A 116 16.28 -23.69 -7.37
C LEU A 116 17.55 -22.99 -7.88
N SER A 117 17.56 -22.65 -9.17
CA SER A 117 18.60 -21.80 -9.73
C SER A 117 18.55 -20.39 -9.12
N GLU A 118 19.68 -19.70 -9.08
CA GLU A 118 19.74 -18.34 -8.49
C GLU A 118 18.76 -17.36 -9.16
N ASP A 119 18.59 -17.45 -10.49
CA ASP A 119 17.69 -16.57 -11.25
C ASP A 119 16.21 -16.78 -10.91
N THR A 120 15.86 -17.97 -10.40
CA THR A 120 14.49 -18.28 -9.95
C THR A 120 14.33 -18.02 -8.46
N ALA A 121 15.35 -18.33 -7.66
CA ALA A 121 15.36 -18.16 -6.22
C ALA A 121 15.29 -16.69 -5.80
N ASP A 122 16.02 -15.79 -6.46
CA ASP A 122 16.11 -14.38 -6.09
C ASP A 122 14.77 -13.62 -6.09
N PRO A 123 14.01 -13.58 -7.21
CA PRO A 123 12.73 -12.88 -7.24
C PRO A 123 11.72 -13.52 -6.28
N LEU A 124 11.75 -14.84 -6.12
CA LEU A 124 10.89 -15.57 -5.19
C LEU A 124 11.17 -15.15 -3.73
N LEU A 125 12.43 -15.20 -3.29
CA LEU A 125 12.81 -14.87 -1.91
C LEU A 125 12.56 -13.40 -1.59
N ARG A 126 12.83 -12.48 -2.53
CA ARG A 126 12.50 -11.05 -2.38
C ARG A 126 11.01 -10.83 -2.17
N SER A 127 10.18 -11.56 -2.92
CA SER A 127 8.72 -11.50 -2.79
C SER A 127 8.25 -11.97 -1.41
N LEU A 128 8.81 -13.08 -0.90
CA LEU A 128 8.51 -13.59 0.45
C LEU A 128 8.95 -12.62 1.56
N ILE A 129 10.13 -12.03 1.44
CA ILE A 129 10.65 -11.06 2.42
C ILE A 129 9.77 -9.81 2.45
N SER A 130 9.36 -9.33 1.27
CA SER A 130 8.46 -8.17 1.16
C SER A 130 7.08 -8.46 1.76
N ALA A 131 6.55 -9.67 1.56
CA ALA A 131 5.28 -10.09 2.16
C ALA A 131 5.34 -10.14 3.69
N LEU A 132 6.39 -10.72 4.27
CA LEU A 132 6.59 -10.73 5.72
C LEU A 132 6.76 -9.31 6.28
N GLY A 133 7.54 -8.46 5.60
CA GLY A 133 7.70 -7.06 6.01
C GLY A 133 6.39 -6.27 5.99
N TYR A 134 5.53 -6.52 5.00
CA TYR A 134 4.18 -5.95 4.95
C TYR A 134 3.35 -6.40 6.16
N ALA A 135 3.28 -7.71 6.42
CA ALA A 135 2.46 -8.26 7.49
C ALA A 135 2.95 -7.85 8.89
N HIS A 136 4.27 -7.84 9.13
CA HIS A 136 4.85 -7.38 10.40
C HIS A 136 4.61 -5.90 10.68
N ALA A 137 4.40 -5.09 9.64
CA ALA A 137 4.04 -3.68 9.77
C ALA A 137 2.52 -3.43 9.73
N TYR A 138 1.71 -4.47 9.52
CA TYR A 138 0.27 -4.37 9.34
C TYR A 138 -0.44 -4.23 10.69
N GLN A 139 -1.11 -3.08 10.89
CA GLN A 139 -1.80 -2.69 12.14
C GLN A 139 -0.84 -2.68 13.36
N GLY A 140 -1.15 -1.91 14.42
CA GLY A 140 -0.16 -1.46 15.41
C GLY A 140 0.75 -2.49 16.10
N ALA A 141 0.36 -3.77 16.18
CA ALA A 141 1.16 -4.85 16.78
C ALA A 141 1.86 -5.77 15.75
N GLY A 142 1.52 -5.66 14.46
CA GLY A 142 1.99 -6.55 13.39
C GLY A 142 1.36 -7.94 13.42
N ILE A 143 1.29 -8.60 12.27
CA ILE A 143 0.76 -9.96 12.13
C ILE A 143 1.90 -10.90 11.77
N CYS A 144 2.13 -11.90 12.61
CA CYS A 144 3.13 -12.95 12.36
C CYS A 144 2.49 -14.17 11.67
N HIS A 145 3.22 -14.87 10.82
CA HIS A 145 2.77 -16.12 10.22
C HIS A 145 2.76 -17.26 11.26
N GLY A 146 3.82 -17.39 12.06
CA GLY A 146 3.91 -18.31 13.21
C GLY A 146 4.32 -19.75 12.86
N SER A 147 4.23 -20.17 11.61
CA SER A 147 4.67 -21.51 11.18
C SER A 147 5.13 -21.59 9.71
N LEU A 148 5.96 -20.64 9.26
CA LEU A 148 6.35 -20.55 7.84
C LEU A 148 7.24 -21.73 7.42
N THR A 149 6.87 -22.44 6.36
CA THR A 149 7.62 -23.56 5.77
C THR A 149 7.48 -23.56 4.24
N PRO A 150 8.27 -24.33 3.49
CA PRO A 150 8.06 -24.49 2.05
C PRO A 150 6.67 -25.07 1.69
N GLN A 151 6.06 -25.86 2.57
CA GLN A 151 4.69 -26.39 2.36
C GLN A 151 3.61 -25.31 2.54
N ALA A 152 3.90 -24.27 3.32
CA ALA A 152 3.00 -23.13 3.52
C ALA A 152 3.08 -22.10 2.38
N ILE A 153 3.84 -22.37 1.31
CA ILE A 153 4.01 -21.47 0.18
C ILE A 153 3.51 -22.19 -1.08
N ALA A 154 2.43 -21.71 -1.68
CA ALA A 154 1.95 -22.19 -2.97
C ALA A 154 2.63 -21.45 -4.13
N MET A 155 2.83 -22.16 -5.23
CA MET A 155 3.37 -21.62 -6.47
C MET A 155 2.23 -21.43 -7.47
N THR A 156 2.08 -20.23 -8.02
CA THR A 156 1.10 -19.97 -9.07
C THR A 156 1.51 -20.61 -10.40
N LYS A 157 0.58 -20.68 -11.36
CA LYS A 157 0.87 -21.09 -12.76
C LYS A 157 1.99 -20.28 -13.41
N GLN A 158 2.19 -19.03 -12.98
CA GLN A 158 3.22 -18.11 -13.47
C GLN A 158 4.55 -18.25 -12.71
N GLY A 159 4.63 -19.12 -11.70
CA GLY A 159 5.85 -19.33 -10.90
C GLY A 159 6.05 -18.30 -9.80
N HIS A 160 5.01 -17.58 -9.37
CA HIS A 160 5.09 -16.64 -8.24
C HIS A 160 4.69 -17.30 -6.92
N PRO A 161 5.32 -16.94 -5.79
CA PRO A 161 4.95 -17.48 -4.49
C PRO A 161 3.67 -16.82 -3.91
N ARG A 162 2.86 -17.61 -3.22
CA ARG A 162 1.72 -17.16 -2.39
C ARG A 162 1.82 -17.86 -1.03
N ILE A 163 2.01 -17.11 0.05
CA ILE A 163 2.03 -17.63 1.42
C ILE A 163 0.59 -17.95 1.83
N LEU A 164 0.34 -19.20 2.22
CA LEU A 164 -0.96 -19.71 2.64
C LEU A 164 -1.17 -19.51 4.15
N ASP A 165 -2.43 -19.50 4.59
CA ASP A 165 -2.82 -19.58 6.02
C ASP A 165 -2.15 -18.53 6.93
N PHE A 166 -1.87 -17.34 6.40
CA PHE A 166 -1.10 -16.32 7.11
C PHE A 166 -1.83 -15.85 8.39
N GLY A 167 -1.13 -15.84 9.52
CA GLY A 167 -1.68 -15.41 10.81
C GLY A 167 -2.39 -16.50 11.60
N PHE A 168 -2.75 -17.63 10.99
CA PHE A 168 -3.54 -18.67 11.63
C PHE A 168 -2.84 -19.30 12.84
N SER A 169 -1.53 -19.54 12.74
CA SER A 169 -0.75 -20.08 13.85
C SER A 169 -0.54 -19.08 14.99
N ALA A 170 -0.51 -17.77 14.70
CA ALA A 170 -0.46 -16.72 15.71
C ALA A 170 -1.80 -16.57 16.47
N LEU A 171 -2.92 -16.94 15.84
CA LEU A 171 -4.21 -17.01 16.51
C LEU A 171 -4.38 -18.28 17.35
N ALA A 172 -3.66 -19.35 17.02
CA ALA A 172 -3.67 -20.61 17.76
C ALA A 172 -2.64 -20.69 18.92
N GLY A 173 -1.65 -19.78 18.98
CA GLY A 173 -0.59 -19.76 20.00
C GLY A 173 0.34 -18.54 19.92
N GLU A 174 1.42 -18.49 20.70
CA GLU A 174 2.36 -17.36 20.67
C GLU A 174 3.29 -17.44 19.44
N ALA A 175 3.19 -16.45 18.55
CA ALA A 175 4.08 -16.26 17.41
C ALA A 175 4.85 -14.94 17.53
N THR A 176 6.08 -14.90 17.02
CA THR A 176 6.92 -13.70 17.08
C THR A 176 7.56 -13.42 15.72
N VAL A 177 7.86 -12.15 15.46
CA VAL A 177 8.62 -11.70 14.28
C VAL A 177 9.96 -12.44 14.17
N ALA A 178 10.65 -12.60 15.30
CA ALA A 178 11.90 -13.35 15.35
C ALA A 178 11.72 -14.82 14.91
N GLY A 179 10.61 -15.45 15.28
CA GLY A 179 10.26 -16.81 14.84
C GLY A 179 10.05 -16.91 13.32
N ASP A 180 9.36 -15.94 12.73
CA ASP A 180 9.15 -15.86 11.27
C ASP A 180 10.46 -15.65 10.51
N LEU A 181 11.36 -14.80 11.01
CA LEU A 181 12.66 -14.56 10.39
C LEU A 181 13.56 -15.80 10.41
N GLN A 182 13.53 -16.57 11.50
CA GLN A 182 14.23 -17.86 11.56
C GLN A 182 13.65 -18.88 10.57
N ALA A 183 12.32 -18.91 10.46
CA ALA A 183 11.62 -19.79 9.53
C ALA A 183 11.92 -19.42 8.07
N LEU A 184 11.93 -18.12 7.75
CA LEU A 184 12.37 -17.60 6.46
C LEU A 184 13.81 -18.03 6.15
N GLY A 185 14.73 -17.94 7.12
CA GLY A 185 16.11 -18.41 6.95
C GLY A 185 16.20 -19.88 6.53
N ARG A 186 15.36 -20.75 7.09
CA ARG A 186 15.25 -22.17 6.71
C ARG A 186 14.68 -22.34 5.30
N VAL A 187 13.66 -21.57 4.93
CA VAL A 187 13.11 -21.58 3.55
C VAL A 187 14.17 -21.13 2.54
N MET A 188 14.90 -20.05 2.83
CA MET A 188 15.99 -19.57 1.97
C MET A 188 17.09 -20.63 1.80
N ALA A 189 17.46 -21.31 2.90
CA ALA A 189 18.44 -22.40 2.85
C ALA A 189 17.96 -23.57 1.98
N ALA A 190 16.70 -23.97 2.11
CA ALA A 190 16.10 -25.03 1.30
C ALA A 190 16.04 -24.63 -0.18
N VAL A 191 15.56 -23.43 -0.49
CA VAL A 191 15.45 -22.92 -1.87
C VAL A 191 16.80 -22.85 -2.58
N THR A 192 17.87 -22.55 -1.85
CA THR A 192 19.21 -22.37 -2.42
C THR A 192 20.11 -23.60 -2.30
N GLY A 193 19.62 -24.69 -1.68
CA GLY A 193 20.43 -25.87 -1.35
C GLY A 193 21.63 -25.55 -0.46
N GLY A 194 21.59 -24.42 0.26
CA GLY A 194 22.69 -23.92 1.08
C GLY A 194 23.96 -23.57 0.30
N LYS A 195 23.90 -23.34 -1.02
CA LYS A 195 25.05 -23.08 -1.91
C LYS A 195 24.89 -21.75 -2.64
N GLY A 196 25.96 -21.28 -3.31
CA GLY A 196 25.92 -20.10 -4.18
C GLY A 196 26.05 -18.76 -3.44
N ARG A 197 25.69 -17.65 -4.12
CA ARG A 197 25.85 -16.27 -3.60
C ARG A 197 25.13 -15.99 -2.27
N TRP A 198 24.24 -16.88 -1.88
CA TRP A 198 23.37 -16.78 -0.72
C TRP A 198 23.98 -17.33 0.55
N GLN A 199 25.05 -18.14 0.47
CA GLN A 199 25.62 -18.85 1.63
C GLN A 199 26.05 -17.88 2.76
N ALA A 200 26.69 -16.75 2.43
CA ALA A 200 27.08 -15.72 3.42
C ALA A 200 25.89 -14.92 4.01
N ARG A 201 24.76 -14.84 3.27
CA ARG A 201 23.54 -14.11 3.67
C ARG A 201 22.59 -15.02 4.48
N VAL A 202 22.49 -16.28 4.07
CA VAL A 202 21.73 -17.36 4.72
C VAL A 202 22.39 -17.76 6.04
N VAL A 203 23.72 -17.75 6.17
CA VAL A 203 24.41 -17.98 7.46
C VAL A 203 24.08 -16.91 8.50
N GLY A 204 23.77 -15.67 8.09
CA GLY A 204 23.25 -14.64 9.01
C GLY A 204 21.82 -14.90 9.51
N CYS A 205 21.00 -15.58 8.70
CA CYS A 205 19.61 -15.92 9.04
C CYS A 205 19.45 -17.32 9.67
N ALA A 206 20.36 -18.26 9.38
CA ALA A 206 20.31 -19.66 9.81
C ALA A 206 21.37 -20.03 10.87
N GLY A 207 22.50 -19.32 10.93
CA GLY A 207 23.65 -19.63 11.79
C GLY A 207 23.68 -18.91 13.14
N ALA A 208 22.78 -17.97 13.40
CA ALA A 208 22.67 -17.32 14.70
C ALA A 208 21.75 -18.16 15.59
N GLY A 209 22.33 -19.03 16.41
CA GLY A 209 21.68 -19.56 17.61
C GLY A 209 21.34 -18.48 18.66
N THR A 210 21.06 -17.24 18.25
CA THR A 210 20.47 -16.16 19.05
C THR A 210 19.61 -15.24 18.14
N PRO A 211 18.50 -14.66 18.63
CA PRO A 211 17.56 -13.83 17.86
C PRO A 211 18.07 -12.48 17.31
N ALA A 212 19.39 -12.26 17.15
CA ALA A 212 19.98 -10.91 17.12
C ALA A 212 20.52 -10.42 15.76
N GLY A 213 20.37 -11.16 14.66
CA GLY A 213 20.95 -10.75 13.36
C GLY A 213 20.15 -9.67 12.63
N TYR A 214 18.82 -9.78 12.63
CA TYR A 214 17.88 -8.87 11.98
C TYR A 214 16.64 -8.74 12.85
N ALA A 215 16.22 -7.50 13.13
CA ALA A 215 15.02 -7.24 13.93
C ALA A 215 13.75 -7.31 13.07
N GLU A 216 13.87 -7.04 11.77
CA GLU A 216 12.73 -6.98 10.84
C GLU A 216 13.08 -7.55 9.45
N ALA A 217 12.07 -7.99 8.70
CA ALA A 217 12.24 -8.53 7.34
C ALA A 217 12.83 -7.50 6.36
N ARG A 218 12.58 -6.20 6.57
CA ARG A 218 13.18 -5.11 5.77
C ARG A 218 14.70 -5.06 5.89
N ASP A 219 15.25 -5.42 7.05
CA ASP A 219 16.69 -5.40 7.29
C ASP A 219 17.38 -6.52 6.47
N VAL A 220 16.69 -7.65 6.29
CA VAL A 220 17.12 -8.75 5.42
C VAL A 220 17.17 -8.30 3.96
N LEU A 221 16.13 -7.60 3.49
CA LEU A 221 16.08 -7.07 2.11
C LEU A 221 17.18 -6.03 1.88
N ALA A 222 17.38 -5.09 2.81
CA ALA A 222 18.42 -4.07 2.73
C ALA A 222 19.83 -4.70 2.69
N ALA A 223 20.07 -5.76 3.46
CA ALA A 223 21.32 -6.51 3.41
C ALA A 223 21.54 -7.20 2.05
N MET A 224 20.47 -7.70 1.42
CA MET A 224 20.54 -8.28 0.07
C MET A 224 20.93 -7.24 -0.98
N ASP A 225 20.34 -6.05 -0.92
CA ASP A 225 20.60 -4.96 -1.87
C ASP A 225 22.02 -4.38 -1.71
N GLN A 226 22.47 -4.17 -0.46
CA GLN A 226 23.82 -3.69 -0.19
C GLN A 226 24.90 -4.65 -0.72
N ALA A 227 24.66 -5.96 -0.62
CA ALA A 227 25.60 -6.95 -1.11
C ALA A 227 25.58 -7.08 -2.64
N GLU A 228 24.48 -6.74 -3.33
CA GLU A 228 24.47 -6.58 -4.79
C GLU A 228 25.28 -5.37 -5.24
N GLN A 229 25.10 -4.23 -4.57
CA GLN A 229 25.84 -2.99 -4.86
C GLN A 229 27.35 -3.16 -4.67
N LYS A 230 27.80 -3.85 -3.59
CA LYS A 230 29.22 -4.15 -3.36
C LYS A 230 29.82 -5.01 -4.47
N ARG A 231 29.05 -5.91 -5.07
CA ARG A 231 29.50 -6.78 -6.17
C ARG A 231 29.59 -6.05 -7.51
N GLY A 232 28.65 -5.15 -7.79
CA GLY A 232 28.73 -4.21 -8.92
C GLY A 232 29.97 -3.32 -8.86
N ARG A 233 30.40 -2.93 -7.64
CA ARG A 233 31.68 -2.23 -7.40
C ARG A 233 32.92 -3.11 -7.57
N MET A 234 32.88 -4.38 -7.15
CA MET A 234 34.02 -5.31 -7.30
C MET A 234 34.28 -5.71 -8.76
N GLY A 235 33.27 -5.78 -9.62
CA GLY A 235 33.45 -6.06 -11.05
C GLY A 235 34.25 -4.99 -11.79
N MET A 236 34.17 -3.73 -11.35
CA MET A 236 34.90 -2.61 -11.96
C MET A 236 36.25 -2.33 -11.27
N GLY A 237 36.35 -2.60 -9.96
CA GLY A 237 37.59 -2.47 -9.19
C GLY A 237 38.62 -3.58 -9.45
N ALA A 238 38.19 -4.82 -9.69
CA ALA A 238 39.10 -5.94 -9.95
C ALA A 238 39.77 -5.85 -11.33
N LEU A 239 39.11 -5.26 -12.33
CA LEU A 239 39.65 -4.99 -13.67
C LEU A 239 40.75 -3.92 -13.64
N LEU A 240 40.68 -2.97 -12.70
CA LEU A 240 41.71 -1.95 -12.47
C LEU A 240 42.88 -2.46 -11.59
N ALA A 241 42.62 -3.37 -10.66
CA ALA A 241 43.65 -3.91 -9.76
C ALA A 241 44.53 -5.00 -10.42
N ILE A 242 44.02 -5.73 -11.41
CA ILE A 242 44.80 -6.75 -12.14
C ILE A 242 45.82 -6.12 -13.11
N LEU A 243 45.59 -4.88 -13.57
CA LEU A 243 46.54 -4.14 -14.42
C LEU A 243 47.71 -3.49 -13.66
N VAL A 244 47.63 -3.39 -12.33
CA VAL A 244 48.65 -2.69 -11.51
C VAL A 244 49.53 -3.65 -10.70
N VAL A 245 49.12 -4.90 -10.48
CA VAL A 245 49.85 -5.84 -9.60
C VAL A 245 50.78 -6.82 -10.35
N VAL A 246 50.78 -6.84 -11.69
CA VAL A 246 51.73 -7.67 -12.47
C VAL A 246 53.13 -7.03 -12.58
N ALA A 247 53.33 -5.79 -12.12
CA ALA A 247 54.60 -5.07 -12.26
C ALA A 247 55.49 -5.01 -11.00
N ALA A 248 55.07 -5.56 -9.86
CA ALA A 248 55.88 -5.47 -8.65
C ALA A 248 55.77 -6.72 -7.77
N ALA A 249 56.95 -7.24 -7.39
CA ALA A 249 57.18 -8.21 -6.32
C ALA A 249 57.00 -9.70 -6.64
N VAL A 250 57.87 -10.23 -7.52
CA VAL A 250 58.49 -11.53 -7.27
C VAL A 250 59.91 -11.27 -6.79
N GLY A 251 60.20 -11.63 -5.53
CA GLY A 251 61.52 -11.51 -4.94
C GLY A 251 61.56 -11.95 -3.48
N ILE A 252 61.58 -13.29 -3.26
CA ILE A 252 62.41 -14.06 -2.30
C ILE A 252 62.56 -13.48 -0.88
N GLY A 253 62.33 -14.13 0.27
CA GLY A 253 62.39 -15.55 0.67
C GLY A 253 63.23 -15.67 1.97
N PHE A 254 62.83 -16.58 2.88
CA PHE A 254 63.54 -17.14 4.06
C PHE A 254 63.74 -16.28 5.34
N ALA A 255 63.88 -16.79 6.57
CA ALA A 255 63.30 -17.86 7.42
C ALA A 255 64.06 -17.88 8.79
N VAL A 256 63.46 -18.50 9.84
CA VAL A 256 64.05 -19.04 11.11
C VAL A 256 64.37 -18.01 12.22
N VAL A 257 63.80 -17.95 13.45
CA VAL A 257 63.42 -18.84 14.61
C VAL A 257 64.48 -18.87 15.75
N VAL A 258 64.03 -18.68 17.01
CA VAL A 258 64.42 -19.35 18.30
C VAL A 258 64.85 -18.47 19.53
N LYS A 259 63.98 -18.50 20.57
CA LYS A 259 64.13 -18.64 22.06
C LYS A 259 64.94 -17.71 23.02
N SER A 260 64.18 -17.20 24.02
CA SER A 260 64.11 -17.63 25.46
C SER A 260 64.74 -16.83 26.63
N ARG A 261 64.00 -16.91 27.76
CA ARG A 261 64.32 -16.86 29.22
C ARG A 261 64.24 -15.51 29.99
N GLY A 262 63.45 -15.51 31.08
CA GLY A 262 63.54 -14.58 32.25
C GLY A 262 64.47 -15.15 33.34
N PRO A 263 64.34 -14.91 34.69
CA PRO A 263 63.55 -13.91 35.47
C PRO A 263 64.28 -13.35 36.77
N LYS A 264 63.55 -12.59 37.63
CA LYS A 264 63.58 -12.42 39.14
C LYS A 264 64.57 -11.51 39.94
N GLY A 265 64.04 -10.90 41.03
CA GLY A 265 64.64 -10.48 42.34
C GLY A 265 63.77 -9.43 43.09
N LYS A 266 63.12 -9.65 44.27
CA LYS A 266 63.53 -9.64 45.73
C LYS A 266 64.14 -8.30 46.22
N GLU A 267 63.96 -7.72 47.43
CA GLU A 267 63.28 -7.94 48.73
C GLU A 267 63.72 -6.77 49.69
N GLN A 268 62.99 -6.42 50.78
CA GLN A 268 63.44 -5.98 52.14
C GLN A 268 62.59 -4.92 52.90
N VAL A 269 62.68 -5.04 54.24
CA VAL A 269 61.87 -4.51 55.36
C VAL A 269 62.81 -3.91 56.44
N ALA A 270 62.37 -2.89 57.19
CA ALA A 270 62.61 -2.58 58.64
C ALA A 270 62.17 -1.11 58.90
N GLY A 271 61.60 -0.62 60.01
CA GLY A 271 61.34 -1.11 61.37
C GLY A 271 62.01 -0.15 62.39
N GLU A 272 61.27 0.63 63.21
CA GLU A 272 61.71 1.03 64.58
C GLU A 272 60.62 1.72 65.45
N GLN A 273 60.80 1.54 66.77
CA GLN A 273 60.02 1.84 67.98
C GLN A 273 60.13 3.34 68.40
N ALA A 274 59.70 3.86 69.56
CA ALA A 274 58.51 3.87 70.43
C ALA A 274 58.83 4.93 71.52
N GLU A 275 57.85 5.70 72.05
CA GLU A 275 58.03 6.37 73.36
C GLU A 275 56.68 6.70 74.03
N THR A 276 56.66 6.58 75.37
CA THR A 276 55.48 6.45 76.25
C THR A 276 55.31 7.64 77.20
N SER A 277 54.08 7.93 77.64
CA SER A 277 53.76 8.48 78.97
C SER A 277 52.28 8.25 79.36
N PRO A 278 51.93 8.17 80.66
CA PRO A 278 50.94 7.22 81.17
C PRO A 278 49.56 7.84 81.52
N LYS A 279 48.48 7.07 81.36
CA LYS A 279 47.16 7.36 81.94
C LYS A 279 46.51 6.09 82.51
N LYS A 280 45.96 6.25 83.71
CA LYS A 280 45.05 5.41 84.53
C LYS A 280 44.91 3.93 84.14
N ALA A 281 45.09 3.04 85.13
CA ALA A 281 44.82 1.61 85.00
C ALA A 281 43.37 1.36 84.55
N VAL A 282 43.23 1.15 83.25
CA VAL A 282 42.02 0.68 82.57
C VAL A 282 41.95 -0.83 82.78
N ASP A 283 40.79 -1.34 83.19
CA ASP A 283 40.55 -2.78 83.34
C ASP A 283 40.63 -3.47 81.98
N SER A 284 41.85 -3.85 81.62
CA SER A 284 42.23 -4.29 80.27
C SER A 284 41.51 -5.57 79.88
N ALA A 285 41.13 -6.39 80.88
CA ALA A 285 40.36 -7.62 80.67
C ALA A 285 38.94 -7.30 80.17
N LYS A 286 38.26 -6.33 80.80
CA LYS A 286 36.91 -5.90 80.43
C LYS A 286 36.86 -5.20 79.07
N ILE A 287 37.88 -4.40 78.73
CA ILE A 287 38.00 -3.78 77.41
C ILE A 287 38.19 -4.84 76.31
N ASN A 288 39.11 -5.79 76.52
CA ASN A 288 39.35 -6.86 75.54
C ASN A 288 38.13 -7.76 75.36
N GLN A 289 37.38 -8.04 76.43
CA GLN A 289 36.13 -8.79 76.37
C GLN A 289 35.07 -8.07 75.53
N ASN A 290 34.86 -6.76 75.74
CA ASN A 290 33.90 -5.98 74.96
C ASN A 290 34.35 -5.81 73.49
N LEU A 291 35.65 -5.67 73.21
CA LEU A 291 36.20 -5.66 71.85
C LEU A 291 35.94 -6.97 71.12
N ALA A 292 36.22 -8.11 71.75
CA ALA A 292 35.96 -9.43 71.18
C ALA A 292 34.45 -9.66 70.92
N ALA A 293 33.59 -9.20 71.84
CA ALA A 293 32.15 -9.26 71.67
C ALA A 293 31.66 -8.36 70.50
N ALA A 294 32.27 -7.17 70.33
CA ALA A 294 32.00 -6.29 69.20
C ALA A 294 32.40 -6.92 67.86
N GLU A 295 33.60 -7.49 67.76
CA GLU A 295 34.10 -8.18 66.56
C GLU A 295 33.24 -9.40 66.22
N GLN A 296 32.83 -10.18 67.22
CA GLN A 296 31.95 -11.33 67.03
C GLN A 296 30.53 -10.91 66.59
N ALA A 297 30.00 -9.82 67.14
CA ALA A 297 28.70 -9.28 66.72
C ALA A 297 28.76 -8.77 65.28
N TRP A 298 29.85 -8.10 64.89
CA TRP A 298 30.07 -7.65 63.53
C TRP A 298 30.21 -8.81 62.54
N ALA A 299 31.00 -9.84 62.87
CA ALA A 299 31.13 -11.06 62.07
C ALA A 299 29.79 -11.81 61.87
N LYS A 300 28.81 -11.59 62.76
CA LYS A 300 27.44 -12.11 62.67
C LYS A 300 26.44 -11.12 62.03
N ALA A 301 26.93 -10.06 61.39
CA ALA A 301 26.14 -8.99 60.77
C ALA A 301 25.14 -8.31 61.74
N LYS A 302 25.55 -8.09 63.00
CA LYS A 302 24.76 -7.38 64.03
C LYS A 302 25.42 -6.03 64.41
N PRO A 303 25.35 -5.01 63.55
CA PRO A 303 26.09 -3.75 63.71
C PRO A 303 25.66 -2.94 64.94
N ASP A 304 24.36 -2.90 65.28
CA ASP A 304 23.86 -2.19 66.47
C ASP A 304 24.38 -2.81 67.77
N LEU A 305 24.45 -4.14 67.80
CA LEU A 305 25.00 -4.89 68.92
C LEU A 305 26.52 -4.64 69.02
N ALA A 306 27.24 -4.63 67.90
CA ALA A 306 28.66 -4.30 67.85
C ALA A 306 28.93 -2.87 68.36
N ARG A 307 28.14 -1.87 67.92
CA ARG A 307 28.18 -0.48 68.41
C ARG A 307 27.92 -0.38 69.91
N SER A 308 27.01 -1.18 70.46
CA SER A 308 26.72 -1.18 71.90
C SER A 308 27.92 -1.63 72.75
N PHE A 309 28.72 -2.57 72.25
CA PHE A 309 29.94 -3.01 72.90
C PHE A 309 31.09 -2.00 72.73
N LEU A 310 31.26 -1.43 71.53
CA LEU A 310 32.27 -0.40 71.26
C LEU A 310 32.03 0.87 72.08
N LYS A 311 30.77 1.27 72.30
CA LYS A 311 30.42 2.40 73.16
C LYS A 311 30.88 2.18 74.61
N LYS A 312 30.82 0.94 75.11
CA LYS A 312 31.34 0.58 76.44
C LYS A 312 32.87 0.66 76.46
N VAL A 313 33.54 0.21 75.40
CA VAL A 313 35.01 0.30 75.27
C VAL A 313 35.46 1.76 75.25
N LEU A 314 34.83 2.62 74.44
CA LEU A 314 35.21 4.03 74.31
C LEU A 314 34.80 4.88 75.53
N ALA A 315 33.84 4.43 76.34
CA ALA A 315 33.54 5.06 77.63
C ALA A 315 34.63 4.78 78.68
N ASP A 316 35.20 3.56 78.67
CA ASP A 316 36.26 3.14 79.60
C ASP A 316 37.66 3.57 79.08
N ASP A 317 37.89 3.64 77.76
CA ASP A 317 39.11 4.12 77.08
C ASP A 317 38.76 4.88 75.78
N PRO A 318 38.58 6.21 75.86
CA PRO A 318 38.20 7.04 74.70
C PRO A 318 39.24 7.07 73.57
N ALA A 319 40.51 6.72 73.86
CA ALA A 319 41.60 6.75 72.89
C ALA A 319 41.89 5.37 72.29
N ASN A 320 41.04 4.36 72.56
CA ASN A 320 41.27 2.99 72.12
C ASN A 320 41.28 2.89 70.58
N SER A 321 42.47 2.74 70.00
CA SER A 321 42.68 2.74 68.56
C SER A 321 41.90 1.62 67.84
N ARG A 322 41.75 0.45 68.46
CA ARG A 322 41.03 -0.69 67.90
C ARG A 322 39.52 -0.46 67.91
N ALA A 323 38.97 0.10 68.98
CA ALA A 323 37.55 0.44 69.04
C ALA A 323 37.19 1.61 68.11
N LEU A 324 38.02 2.66 68.05
CA LEU A 324 37.85 3.78 67.12
C LEU A 324 37.88 3.31 65.66
N LYS A 325 38.79 2.38 65.33
CA LYS A 325 38.85 1.76 64.00
C LYS A 325 37.58 0.96 63.70
N LEU A 326 37.12 0.10 64.61
CA LEU A 326 35.91 -0.71 64.41
C LEU A 326 34.64 0.16 64.26
N VAL A 327 34.55 1.27 65.00
CA VAL A 327 33.46 2.26 64.84
C VAL A 327 33.54 2.90 63.46
N GLY A 328 34.74 3.33 63.02
CA GLY A 328 34.96 3.88 61.69
C GLY A 328 34.61 2.91 60.55
N ASP A 329 34.94 1.62 60.72
CA ASP A 329 34.60 0.59 59.74
C ASP A 329 33.07 0.34 59.70
N LEU A 330 32.40 0.32 60.85
CA LEU A 330 30.93 0.19 60.94
C LEU A 330 30.18 1.43 60.40
N ASP A 331 30.73 2.64 60.59
CA ASP A 331 30.22 3.88 60.01
C ASP A 331 30.40 3.89 58.49
N THR A 332 31.53 3.37 58.02
CA THR A 332 31.82 3.21 56.59
C THR A 332 30.88 2.20 55.95
N GLU A 333 30.66 1.03 56.55
CA GLU A 333 29.73 0.01 56.04
C GLU A 333 28.28 0.53 56.03
N ALA A 334 27.85 1.20 57.10
CA ALA A 334 26.51 1.80 57.17
C ALA A 334 26.34 2.92 56.12
N GLY A 335 27.35 3.78 55.95
CA GLY A 335 27.36 4.82 54.92
C GLY A 335 27.32 4.26 53.50
N MET A 336 28.09 3.21 53.22
CA MET A 336 28.08 2.50 51.95
C MET A 336 26.73 1.85 51.66
N ALA A 337 26.11 1.18 52.64
CA ALA A 337 24.79 0.57 52.48
C ALA A 337 23.70 1.62 52.22
N LYS A 338 23.73 2.74 52.96
CA LYS A 338 22.79 3.86 52.82
C LYS A 338 22.86 4.50 51.43
N VAL A 339 24.07 4.78 50.94
CA VAL A 339 24.28 5.41 49.63
C VAL A 339 24.09 4.43 48.47
N GLY A 340 24.46 3.16 48.66
CA GLY A 340 24.45 2.13 47.62
C GLY A 340 23.12 2.01 46.88
N VAL A 341 21.99 2.02 47.61
CA VAL A 341 20.65 1.93 47.01
C VAL A 341 20.35 3.12 46.07
N VAL A 342 20.69 4.34 46.49
CA VAL A 342 20.44 5.55 45.70
C VAL A 342 21.44 5.66 44.55
N LYS A 343 22.70 5.28 44.78
CA LYS A 343 23.74 5.22 43.76
C LYS A 343 23.36 4.24 42.65
N ASP A 344 22.89 3.05 42.97
CA ASP A 344 22.46 2.08 41.95
C ASP A 344 21.30 2.63 41.10
N LYS A 345 20.37 3.37 41.73
CA LYS A 345 19.31 4.07 41.01
C LYS A 345 19.87 5.17 40.10
N ALA A 346 20.87 5.92 40.58
CA ALA A 346 21.56 6.94 39.80
C ALA A 346 22.33 6.35 38.61
N ASP A 347 23.04 5.25 38.80
CA ASP A 347 23.82 4.58 37.76
C ASP A 347 22.90 4.11 36.61
N ARG A 348 21.74 3.52 36.95
CA ARG A 348 20.70 3.16 35.97
C ARG A 348 20.12 4.38 35.24
N ALA A 349 19.76 5.43 35.98
CA ALA A 349 19.22 6.66 35.40
C ALA A 349 20.23 7.34 34.46
N TRP A 350 21.51 7.40 34.85
CA TRP A 350 22.59 7.92 34.03
C TRP A 350 22.82 7.08 32.78
N GLY A 351 22.78 5.75 32.91
CA GLY A 351 22.89 4.81 31.81
C GLY A 351 21.86 5.08 30.71
N ARG A 352 20.62 5.39 31.09
CA ARG A 352 19.54 5.77 30.17
C ARG A 352 19.71 7.20 29.64
N ALA A 353 19.97 8.17 30.51
CA ALA A 353 20.05 9.58 30.13
C ALA A 353 21.18 9.86 29.13
N ARG A 354 22.35 9.23 29.30
CA ARG A 354 23.49 9.41 28.37
C ARG A 354 23.28 8.76 26.99
N GLN A 355 22.28 7.89 26.87
CA GLN A 355 21.87 7.24 25.63
C GLN A 355 20.72 7.96 24.94
N LEU A 356 20.22 9.07 25.51
CA LEU A 356 19.29 9.93 24.80
C LEU A 356 19.92 10.32 23.45
N ASP A 357 19.10 10.35 22.40
CA ASP A 357 19.54 10.76 21.07
C ASP A 357 20.33 12.07 21.16
N ALA A 358 21.26 12.30 20.23
CA ALA A 358 21.97 13.56 20.14
C ALA A 358 21.01 14.69 19.71
N VAL A 359 20.17 15.14 20.65
CA VAL A 359 19.21 16.22 20.49
C VAL A 359 19.87 17.50 20.99
N PRO A 360 20.10 18.50 20.12
CA PRO A 360 20.78 19.74 20.49
C PRO A 360 20.17 20.46 21.71
N SER A 361 18.84 20.39 21.87
CA SER A 361 18.13 21.02 22.98
C SER A 361 18.41 20.37 24.34
N PHE A 362 18.83 19.11 24.40
CA PHE A 362 19.18 18.41 25.64
C PHE A 362 20.66 18.50 26.02
N ALA A 363 21.52 18.95 25.10
CA ALA A 363 22.97 18.98 25.34
C ALA A 363 23.39 19.78 26.61
N PRO A 364 22.83 20.97 26.89
CA PRO A 364 23.17 21.71 28.11
C PRO A 364 22.73 20.98 29.39
N GLN A 365 21.54 20.40 29.36
CA GLN A 365 20.94 19.68 30.49
C GLN A 365 21.71 18.38 30.78
N LEU A 366 22.11 17.64 29.74
CA LEU A 366 22.94 16.44 29.86
C LEU A 366 24.35 16.75 30.41
N ALA A 367 24.95 17.87 29.98
CA ALA A 367 26.24 18.30 30.50
C ALA A 367 26.16 18.66 32.00
N GLN A 368 25.11 19.38 32.41
CA GLN A 368 24.84 19.68 33.81
C GLN A 368 24.60 18.39 34.63
N LEU A 369 23.81 17.46 34.09
CA LEU A 369 23.51 16.18 34.72
C LEU A 369 24.79 15.34 34.92
N GLY A 370 25.67 15.29 33.92
CA GLY A 370 26.97 14.62 34.01
C GLY A 370 27.89 15.24 35.06
N THR A 371 27.81 16.56 35.26
CA THR A 371 28.57 17.27 36.29
C THR A 371 28.05 16.93 37.69
N GLN A 372 26.73 16.90 37.86
CA GLN A 372 26.08 16.46 39.11
C GLN A 372 26.43 15.02 39.47
N TYR A 373 26.42 14.11 38.50
CA TYR A 373 26.79 12.71 38.68
C TYR A 373 28.24 12.54 39.14
N LYS A 374 29.19 13.22 38.46
CA LYS A 374 30.61 13.23 38.84
C LYS A 374 30.82 13.80 40.25
N SER A 375 30.10 14.87 40.58
CA SER A 375 30.15 15.50 41.90
C SER A 375 29.61 14.60 43.02
N ALA A 376 28.56 13.80 42.74
CA ALA A 376 28.05 12.80 43.67
C ALA A 376 29.05 11.64 43.86
N GLY A 377 29.64 11.14 42.76
CA GLY A 377 30.67 10.10 42.80
C GLY A 377 31.94 10.54 43.54
N SER A 378 32.34 11.80 43.39
CA SER A 378 33.48 12.37 44.14
C SER A 378 33.25 12.38 45.65
N ALA A 379 32.05 12.79 46.10
CA ALA A 379 31.68 12.74 47.52
C ALA A 379 31.65 11.30 48.07
N PHE A 380 31.15 10.36 47.27
CA PHE A 380 31.13 8.94 47.63
C PHE A 380 32.54 8.35 47.78
N SER A 381 33.43 8.61 46.80
CA SER A 381 34.84 8.17 46.88
C SER A 381 35.61 8.84 48.03
N GLY A 382 35.23 10.07 48.40
CA GLY A 382 35.76 10.79 49.55
C GLY A 382 35.18 10.38 50.90
N MET A 383 34.34 9.34 50.95
CA MET A 383 33.67 8.84 52.16
C MET A 383 32.71 9.86 52.84
N ASP A 384 32.29 10.92 52.14
CA ASP A 384 31.23 11.84 52.59
C ASP A 384 29.87 11.31 52.15
N PHE A 385 29.38 10.30 52.88
CA PHE A 385 28.19 9.54 52.52
C PHE A 385 26.90 10.37 52.58
N ASP A 386 26.77 11.32 53.50
CA ASP A 386 25.58 12.18 53.60
C ASP A 386 25.48 13.17 52.44
N THR A 387 26.59 13.77 52.03
CA THR A 387 26.62 14.63 50.83
C THR A 387 26.42 13.80 49.56
N ALA A 388 27.05 12.61 49.48
CA ALA A 388 26.88 11.71 48.34
C ALA A 388 25.41 11.30 48.17
N GLU A 389 24.73 10.90 49.24
CA GLU A 389 23.32 10.52 49.21
C GLU A 389 22.44 11.67 48.70
N LYS A 390 22.59 12.88 49.27
CA LYS A 390 21.83 14.07 48.86
C LYS A 390 22.05 14.40 47.38
N ARG A 391 23.31 14.35 46.92
CA ARG A 391 23.66 14.63 45.51
C ARG A 391 23.11 13.57 44.56
N TYR A 392 23.21 12.28 44.89
CA TYR A 392 22.62 11.21 44.08
C TYR A 392 21.10 11.31 44.01
N ARG A 393 20.41 11.62 45.12
CA ARG A 393 18.94 11.83 45.11
C ARG A 393 18.53 12.99 44.21
N SER A 394 19.25 14.12 44.30
CA SER A 394 19.02 15.28 43.45
C SER A 394 19.27 14.97 41.97
N PHE A 395 20.38 14.28 41.68
CA PHE A 395 20.70 13.80 40.34
C PHE A 395 19.61 12.90 39.76
N VAL A 396 19.13 11.90 40.52
CA VAL A 396 18.08 10.98 40.07
C VAL A 396 16.82 11.75 39.69
N LYS A 397 16.39 12.71 40.52
CA LYS A 397 15.22 13.56 40.22
C LYS A 397 15.38 14.34 38.91
N ALA A 398 16.55 14.94 38.69
CA ALA A 398 16.84 15.68 37.46
C ALA A 398 16.91 14.75 36.23
N ALA A 399 17.49 13.55 36.38
CA ALA A 399 17.61 12.57 35.31
C ALA A 399 16.23 12.03 34.90
N GLU A 400 15.38 11.68 35.87
CA GLU A 400 14.01 11.21 35.63
C GLU A 400 13.15 12.29 34.95
N ALA A 401 13.30 13.57 35.33
CA ALA A 401 12.61 14.68 34.68
C ALA A 401 13.03 14.84 33.20
N LEU A 402 14.33 14.74 32.91
CA LEU A 402 14.84 14.81 31.54
C LEU A 402 14.36 13.63 30.68
N LEU A 403 14.34 12.42 31.24
CA LEU A 403 13.82 11.23 30.56
C LEU A 403 12.31 11.37 30.25
N ALA A 404 11.51 11.87 31.19
CA ALA A 404 10.08 12.12 30.96
C ALA A 404 9.84 13.20 29.88
N LEU A 405 10.72 14.19 29.81
CA LEU A 405 10.68 15.22 28.78
C LEU A 405 11.02 14.64 27.38
N ASP A 406 11.97 13.71 27.29
CA ASP A 406 12.25 12.96 26.05
C ASP A 406 11.09 12.05 25.64
N ASP A 407 10.42 11.38 26.60
CA ASP A 407 9.22 10.59 26.31
C ASP A 407 8.11 11.48 25.71
N THR A 408 7.95 12.69 26.23
CA THR A 408 7.01 13.69 25.69
C THR A 408 7.43 14.15 24.29
N ARG A 409 8.72 14.39 24.05
CA ARG A 409 9.29 14.71 22.73
C ARG A 409 9.00 13.60 21.71
N LYS A 410 9.23 12.34 22.08
CA LYS A 410 8.98 11.16 21.23
C LYS A 410 7.48 11.03 20.90
N ALA A 411 6.61 11.23 21.89
CA ALA A 411 5.17 11.24 21.67
C ALA A 411 4.74 12.37 20.70
N ALA A 412 5.29 13.57 20.87
CA ALA A 412 5.05 14.68 19.93
C ALA A 412 5.56 14.34 18.51
N LEU A 413 6.73 13.70 18.36
CA LEU A 413 7.26 13.28 17.06
C LEU A 413 6.40 12.20 16.40
N LYS A 414 5.86 11.26 17.17
CA LYS A 414 4.89 10.29 16.66
C LYS A 414 3.66 10.99 16.11
N LEU A 415 3.07 11.90 16.90
CA LEU A 415 1.91 12.69 16.48
C LEU A 415 2.20 13.57 15.26
N LYS A 416 3.44 14.01 15.05
CA LYS A 416 3.82 14.75 13.83
C LYS A 416 3.48 13.94 12.59
N ASN A 417 3.93 12.68 12.55
CA ASN A 417 3.68 11.84 11.38
C ASN A 417 2.18 11.58 11.19
N GLU A 418 1.44 11.32 12.28
CA GLU A 418 -0.02 11.16 12.22
C GLU A 418 -0.73 12.43 11.72
N VAL A 419 -0.24 13.60 12.09
CA VAL A 419 -0.74 14.91 11.61
C VAL A 419 -0.43 15.10 10.13
N GLU A 420 0.76 14.72 9.65
CA GLU A 420 1.08 14.77 8.22
C GLU A 420 0.18 13.83 7.42
N ASP A 421 -0.04 12.60 7.88
CA ASP A 421 -0.97 11.66 7.22
C ASP A 421 -2.42 12.19 7.22
N ALA A 422 -2.86 12.83 8.30
CA ALA A 422 -4.18 13.45 8.37
C ALA A 422 -4.29 14.69 7.48
N TYR A 423 -3.21 15.46 7.36
CA TYR A 423 -3.12 16.60 6.45
C TYR A 423 -3.22 16.14 4.99
N ASP A 424 -2.46 15.12 4.59
CA ASP A 424 -2.46 14.59 3.23
C ASP A 424 -3.86 14.07 2.84
N ARG A 425 -4.54 13.33 3.73
CA ARG A 425 -5.92 12.88 3.51
C ARG A 425 -6.90 14.04 3.34
N ALA A 426 -6.89 15.01 4.27
CA ALA A 426 -7.76 16.16 4.17
C ALA A 426 -7.43 17.05 2.94
N GLN A 427 -6.19 17.01 2.43
CA GLN A 427 -5.82 17.66 1.17
C GLN A 427 -6.38 16.91 -0.05
N ASP A 428 -6.28 15.59 -0.08
CA ASP A 428 -6.83 14.74 -1.15
C ASP A 428 -8.35 14.84 -1.25
N GLU A 429 -9.03 15.03 -0.11
CA GLU A 429 -10.50 15.11 -0.01
C GLU A 429 -11.06 16.53 -0.26
N GLU A 430 -10.25 17.49 -0.71
CA GLU A 430 -10.62 18.91 -0.88
C GLU A 430 -11.21 19.56 0.39
N ALA A 431 -10.73 19.21 1.59
CA ALA A 431 -11.34 19.70 2.83
C ALA A 431 -11.36 21.23 2.97
N ALA A 432 -10.45 21.95 2.31
CA ALA A 432 -10.47 23.41 2.25
C ALA A 432 -11.75 24.00 1.60
N LYS A 433 -12.43 23.22 0.76
CA LYS A 433 -13.68 23.60 0.07
C LYS A 433 -14.91 23.34 0.93
N TYR A 434 -14.97 22.15 1.55
CA TYR A 434 -16.17 21.66 2.23
C TYR A 434 -16.13 21.76 3.76
N ALA A 435 -14.94 21.82 4.35
CA ALA A 435 -14.71 21.84 5.81
C ALA A 435 -13.64 22.88 6.20
N LYS A 436 -13.76 24.09 5.65
CA LYS A 436 -12.77 25.18 5.76
C LYS A 436 -12.33 25.49 7.19
N ALA A 437 -13.27 25.57 8.14
CA ALA A 437 -12.96 25.95 9.52
C ALA A 437 -12.06 24.92 10.22
N ASP A 438 -12.34 23.62 10.06
CA ASP A 438 -11.53 22.55 10.65
C ASP A 438 -10.15 22.46 9.98
N TRP A 439 -10.11 22.64 8.66
CA TRP A 439 -8.88 22.66 7.89
C TRP A 439 -7.94 23.80 8.35
N GLU A 440 -8.47 25.02 8.47
CA GLU A 440 -7.69 26.18 8.94
C GLU A 440 -7.23 26.01 10.39
N LEU A 441 -8.07 25.45 11.27
CA LEU A 441 -7.70 25.12 12.64
C LEU A 441 -6.56 24.08 12.68
N GLY A 442 -6.67 23.02 11.87
CA GLY A 442 -5.65 21.98 11.73
C GLY A 442 -4.29 22.54 11.31
N LEU A 443 -4.28 23.40 10.29
CA LEU A 443 -3.07 24.09 9.80
C LEU A 443 -2.45 24.98 10.88
N LYS A 444 -3.27 25.78 11.56
CA LYS A 444 -2.81 26.67 12.63
C LYS A 444 -2.13 25.87 13.75
N GLN A 445 -2.75 24.78 14.18
CA GLN A 445 -2.23 23.95 15.27
C GLN A 445 -1.01 23.13 14.87
N ARG A 446 -0.94 22.70 13.60
CA ARG A 446 0.26 22.06 13.03
C ARG A 446 1.48 23.00 13.10
N GLU A 447 1.31 24.27 12.70
CA GLU A 447 2.40 25.25 12.79
C GLU A 447 2.75 25.58 14.25
N ALA A 448 1.75 25.73 15.13
CA ALA A 448 1.98 25.93 16.57
C ALA A 448 2.80 24.77 17.18
N GLY A 449 2.48 23.52 16.81
CA GLY A 449 3.22 22.34 17.27
C GLY A 449 4.65 22.27 16.74
N LYS A 450 4.91 22.79 15.53
CA LYS A 450 6.26 22.91 14.96
C LYS A 450 7.08 23.99 15.67
N VAL A 451 6.49 25.17 15.92
CA VAL A 451 7.14 26.26 16.67
C VAL A 451 7.51 25.81 18.08
N ALA A 452 6.58 25.17 18.80
CA ALA A 452 6.84 24.64 20.13
C ALA A 452 7.96 23.58 20.14
N MET A 453 8.01 22.71 19.11
CA MET A 453 9.08 21.73 18.96
C MET A 453 10.46 22.39 18.78
N GLN A 454 10.53 23.47 18.01
CA GLN A 454 11.77 24.24 17.80
C GLN A 454 12.22 24.97 19.08
N ALA A 455 11.28 25.43 19.88
CA ALA A 455 11.51 26.04 21.19
C ALA A 455 11.83 25.02 22.31
N ALA A 456 11.86 23.72 22.00
CA ALA A 456 11.99 22.61 22.95
C ALA A 456 10.88 22.53 24.02
N ASP A 457 9.72 23.14 23.75
CA ASP A 457 8.50 23.00 24.55
C ASP A 457 7.68 21.80 24.04
N PHE A 458 8.14 20.60 24.41
CA PHE A 458 7.51 19.36 23.96
C PHE A 458 6.09 19.13 24.49
N PRO A 459 5.72 19.52 25.72
CA PRO A 459 4.34 19.48 26.17
C PRO A 459 3.40 20.31 25.28
N ALA A 460 3.75 21.57 24.98
CA ALA A 460 2.94 22.40 24.10
C ALA A 460 2.92 21.84 22.67
N ALA A 461 4.06 21.34 22.17
CA ALA A 461 4.15 20.71 20.85
C ALA A 461 3.23 19.48 20.73
N ARG A 462 3.18 18.65 21.77
CA ARG A 462 2.31 17.47 21.83
C ARG A 462 0.84 17.87 21.80
N GLN A 463 0.44 18.84 22.63
CA GLN A 463 -0.93 19.32 22.68
C GLN A 463 -1.38 19.89 21.34
N ALA A 464 -0.61 20.82 20.77
CA ALA A 464 -0.94 21.44 19.49
C ALA A 464 -1.03 20.40 18.35
N ARG A 465 -0.14 19.40 18.31
CA ARG A 465 -0.23 18.32 17.32
C ARG A 465 -1.45 17.43 17.52
N GLN A 466 -1.88 17.19 18.76
CA GLN A 466 -3.09 16.43 19.03
C GLN A 466 -4.35 17.19 18.60
N GLU A 467 -4.41 18.50 18.85
CA GLU A 467 -5.49 19.36 18.35
C GLU A 467 -5.50 19.42 16.82
N ALA A 468 -4.33 19.55 16.19
CA ALA A 468 -4.19 19.52 14.73
C ALA A 468 -4.71 18.21 14.14
N LEU A 469 -4.35 17.07 14.75
CA LEU A 469 -4.77 15.75 14.29
C LEU A 469 -6.29 15.59 14.30
N VAL A 470 -6.94 16.02 15.38
CA VAL A 470 -8.40 15.96 15.51
C VAL A 470 -9.07 16.86 14.47
N ALA A 471 -8.61 18.10 14.32
CA ALA A 471 -9.18 19.04 13.37
C ALA A 471 -9.05 18.54 11.92
N LEU A 472 -7.87 18.06 11.51
CA LEU A 472 -7.66 17.55 10.15
C LEU A 472 -8.47 16.27 9.86
N LYS A 473 -8.60 15.36 10.83
CA LYS A 473 -9.45 14.17 10.69
C LYS A 473 -10.93 14.53 10.53
N ASN A 474 -11.41 15.53 11.27
CA ASN A 474 -12.78 16.02 11.13
C ASN A 474 -12.99 16.72 9.77
N ALA A 475 -11.99 17.49 9.33
CA ALA A 475 -12.02 18.17 8.05
C ALA A 475 -12.16 17.18 6.88
N ALA A 476 -11.33 16.12 6.88
CA ALA A 476 -11.41 15.00 5.95
C ALA A 476 -12.82 14.38 5.93
N ARG A 477 -13.25 13.81 7.06
CA ARG A 477 -14.56 13.15 7.19
C ARG A 477 -15.73 14.00 6.67
N ARG A 478 -15.77 15.30 7.00
CA ARG A 478 -16.82 16.22 6.53
C ARG A 478 -16.73 16.46 5.04
N ALA A 479 -15.53 16.59 4.50
CA ALA A 479 -15.31 16.81 3.07
C ALA A 479 -15.75 15.60 2.24
N GLU A 480 -15.37 14.39 2.64
CA GLU A 480 -15.83 13.16 2.02
C GLU A 480 -17.37 13.04 2.06
N GLY A 481 -17.97 13.22 3.24
CA GLY A 481 -19.42 13.14 3.40
C GLY A 481 -20.19 14.17 2.55
N LEU A 482 -19.73 15.43 2.54
CA LEU A 482 -20.33 16.47 1.71
C LEU A 482 -20.16 16.21 0.21
N ALA A 483 -19.01 15.68 -0.22
CA ALA A 483 -18.80 15.30 -1.62
C ALA A 483 -19.75 14.19 -2.06
N GLN A 484 -20.00 13.18 -1.21
CA GLN A 484 -21.00 12.13 -1.49
C GLN A 484 -22.41 12.69 -1.60
N VAL A 485 -22.79 13.62 -0.71
CA VAL A 485 -24.08 14.30 -0.77
C VAL A 485 -24.19 15.13 -2.05
N GLU A 486 -23.15 15.85 -2.44
CA GLU A 486 -23.14 16.65 -3.68
C GLU A 486 -23.26 15.76 -4.93
N LEU A 487 -22.57 14.61 -4.95
CA LEU A 487 -22.68 13.65 -6.05
C LEU A 487 -24.10 13.08 -6.16
N ALA A 488 -24.70 12.69 -5.03
CA ALA A 488 -26.08 12.20 -5.00
C ALA A 488 -27.08 13.28 -5.43
N LYS A 489 -26.85 14.53 -4.98
CA LYS A 489 -27.64 15.68 -5.41
C LYS A 489 -27.50 15.94 -6.92
N LYS A 490 -26.29 15.89 -7.48
CA LYS A 490 -26.09 16.01 -8.94
C LYS A 490 -26.84 14.94 -9.72
N GLY A 491 -26.92 13.71 -9.18
CA GLY A 491 -27.74 12.65 -9.77
C GLY A 491 -29.24 13.03 -9.81
N TYR A 492 -29.75 13.63 -8.74
CA TYR A 492 -31.11 14.18 -8.71
C TYR A 492 -31.28 15.36 -9.67
N ASP A 493 -30.38 16.34 -9.63
CA ASP A 493 -30.42 17.55 -10.46
C ASP A 493 -30.41 17.15 -11.94
N LEU A 494 -29.62 16.13 -12.31
CA LEU A 494 -29.57 15.59 -13.67
C LEU A 494 -30.92 14.99 -14.12
N GLU A 495 -31.55 14.14 -13.30
CA GLU A 495 -32.89 13.61 -13.63
C GLU A 495 -33.94 14.73 -13.71
N ASN A 496 -33.79 15.77 -12.89
CA ASN A 496 -34.66 16.93 -12.89
C ASN A 496 -34.44 17.84 -14.11
N ASP A 497 -33.20 18.04 -14.55
CA ASP A 497 -32.84 18.87 -15.70
C ASP A 497 -33.12 18.16 -17.05
N TYR A 498 -33.07 16.82 -17.09
CA TYR A 498 -33.45 16.04 -18.28
C TYR A 498 -34.96 15.93 -18.48
N ALA A 499 -35.74 16.32 -17.49
CA ALA A 499 -37.18 16.33 -17.58
C ALA A 499 -37.66 17.64 -18.20
N ASP A 500 -38.22 17.57 -19.41
CA ASP A 500 -38.93 18.69 -20.03
C ASP A 500 -40.05 19.18 -19.08
N GLU A 501 -40.33 20.50 -19.05
CA GLU A 501 -41.37 21.10 -18.22
C GLU A 501 -42.73 20.42 -18.42
N ASP A 502 -43.04 20.00 -19.65
CA ASP A 502 -44.28 19.29 -19.97
C ASP A 502 -44.33 17.90 -19.30
N LEU A 503 -43.18 17.21 -19.23
CA LEU A 503 -43.05 15.90 -18.61
C LEU A 503 -43.15 16.01 -17.07
N LEU A 504 -42.51 17.04 -16.49
CA LEU A 504 -42.60 17.37 -15.06
C LEU A 504 -44.03 17.73 -14.66
N ALA A 505 -44.74 18.49 -15.50
CA ALA A 505 -46.15 18.84 -15.29
C ALA A 505 -47.07 17.60 -15.31
N ALA A 506 -46.75 16.63 -16.16
CA ALA A 506 -47.47 15.36 -16.27
C ALA A 506 -47.22 14.40 -15.07
N VAL A 507 -46.22 14.67 -14.22
CA VAL A 507 -45.97 13.85 -13.02
C VAL A 507 -47.13 14.01 -12.00
N PRO A 508 -47.73 12.90 -11.54
CA PRO A 508 -48.74 12.91 -10.49
C PRO A 508 -48.32 13.71 -9.25
N LYS A 509 -49.21 14.56 -8.74
CA LYS A 509 -48.97 15.40 -7.56
C LYS A 509 -48.44 14.60 -6.35
N ALA A 510 -48.99 13.42 -6.10
CA ALA A 510 -48.57 12.58 -4.97
C ALA A 510 -47.12 12.06 -5.08
N GLN A 511 -46.58 11.89 -6.30
CA GLN A 511 -45.18 11.53 -6.53
C GLN A 511 -44.28 12.78 -6.40
N ARG A 512 -44.69 13.92 -6.97
CA ARG A 512 -44.00 15.21 -6.75
C ARG A 512 -43.85 15.54 -5.26
N ASP A 513 -44.92 15.41 -4.48
CA ASP A 513 -44.89 15.66 -3.04
C ASP A 513 -43.94 14.72 -2.28
N ARG A 514 -43.78 13.46 -2.74
CA ARG A 514 -42.79 12.52 -2.16
C ARG A 514 -41.37 12.94 -2.46
N VAL A 515 -41.08 13.28 -3.71
CA VAL A 515 -39.78 13.79 -4.14
C VAL A 515 -39.41 15.03 -3.34
N THR A 516 -40.33 16.01 -3.22
CA THR A 516 -40.11 17.22 -2.40
C THR A 516 -39.80 16.89 -0.94
N ARG A 517 -40.49 15.93 -0.32
CA ARG A 517 -40.19 15.50 1.05
C ARG A 517 -38.81 14.85 1.18
N LEU A 518 -38.41 14.04 0.21
CA LEU A 518 -37.09 13.39 0.20
C LEU A 518 -35.95 14.41 0.04
N VAL A 519 -36.13 15.40 -0.84
CA VAL A 519 -35.19 16.51 -1.03
C VAL A 519 -35.07 17.36 0.24
N ALA A 520 -36.20 17.73 0.85
CA ALA A 520 -36.20 18.49 2.10
C ALA A 520 -35.50 17.72 3.24
N ARG A 521 -35.80 16.42 3.37
CA ARG A 521 -35.14 15.54 4.33
C ARG A 521 -33.64 15.44 4.08
N ALA A 522 -33.21 15.33 2.84
CA ALA A 522 -31.79 15.27 2.49
C ALA A 522 -31.06 16.55 2.94
N GLY A 523 -31.65 17.72 2.66
CA GLY A 523 -31.12 19.01 3.12
C GLY A 523 -31.03 19.12 4.65
N ASP A 524 -32.02 18.63 5.38
CA ASP A 524 -32.01 18.60 6.85
C ASP A 524 -30.93 17.67 7.42
N LEU A 525 -30.79 16.47 6.86
CA LEU A 525 -29.78 15.49 7.28
C LEU A 525 -28.36 16.02 7.03
N CYS A 526 -28.13 16.65 5.88
CA CYS A 526 -26.86 17.30 5.57
C CYS A 526 -26.48 18.38 6.59
N ARG A 527 -27.44 19.23 7.00
CA ARG A 527 -27.23 20.24 8.06
C ARG A 527 -26.90 19.65 9.42
N LYS A 528 -27.33 18.42 9.70
CA LYS A 528 -27.04 17.68 10.94
C LYS A 528 -25.76 16.85 10.85
N GLU A 529 -24.99 16.98 9.77
CA GLU A 529 -23.80 16.17 9.47
C GLU A 529 -24.08 14.66 9.33
N GLN A 530 -25.32 14.30 9.01
CA GLN A 530 -25.76 12.93 8.69
C GLN A 530 -25.60 12.70 7.18
N PHE A 531 -24.35 12.65 6.72
CA PHE A 531 -24.01 12.73 5.29
C PHE A 531 -24.45 11.51 4.50
N GLU A 532 -24.29 10.30 5.06
CA GLU A 532 -24.68 9.06 4.41
C GLU A 532 -26.21 9.00 4.23
N GLU A 533 -26.98 9.28 5.29
CA GLU A 533 -28.44 9.27 5.21
C GLU A 533 -28.96 10.40 4.30
N SER A 534 -28.25 11.54 4.25
CA SER A 534 -28.52 12.63 3.31
C SER A 534 -28.32 12.17 1.86
N ALA A 535 -27.18 11.55 1.54
CA ALA A 535 -26.88 11.04 0.21
C ALA A 535 -27.90 9.97 -0.23
N GLU A 536 -28.27 9.04 0.66
CA GLU A 536 -29.34 8.08 0.39
C GLU A 536 -30.68 8.78 0.11
N SER A 537 -31.02 9.83 0.85
CA SER A 537 -32.27 10.57 0.66
C SER A 537 -32.30 11.26 -0.71
N TRP A 538 -31.16 11.80 -1.17
CA TRP A 538 -31.00 12.32 -2.54
C TRP A 538 -31.12 11.23 -3.60
N GLN A 539 -30.48 10.06 -3.42
CA GLN A 539 -30.60 8.93 -4.35
C GLN A 539 -32.03 8.40 -4.44
N LYS A 540 -32.73 8.32 -3.30
CA LYS A 540 -34.16 7.96 -3.24
C LYS A 540 -35.01 9.00 -3.97
N ALA A 541 -34.71 10.29 -3.81
CA ALA A 541 -35.40 11.35 -4.54
C ALA A 541 -35.19 11.23 -6.06
N ALA A 542 -33.96 10.98 -6.51
CA ALA A 542 -33.62 10.80 -7.92
C ALA A 542 -34.34 9.58 -8.52
N LEU A 543 -34.35 8.44 -7.82
CA LEU A 543 -35.05 7.23 -8.26
C LEU A 543 -36.57 7.43 -8.33
N GLU A 544 -37.16 8.06 -7.32
CA GLU A 544 -38.59 8.34 -7.30
C GLU A 544 -38.97 9.29 -8.45
N LEU A 545 -38.13 10.29 -8.74
CA LEU A 545 -38.32 11.21 -9.85
C LEU A 545 -38.20 10.49 -11.20
N ASP A 546 -37.15 9.71 -11.44
CA ASP A 546 -36.96 8.91 -12.66
C ASP A 546 -38.13 7.95 -12.92
N LEU A 547 -38.61 7.24 -11.90
CA LEU A 547 -39.77 6.36 -12.02
C LEU A 547 -41.04 7.14 -12.39
N ALA A 548 -41.24 8.30 -11.75
CA ALA A 548 -42.39 9.15 -12.00
C ALA A 548 -42.35 9.76 -13.42
N LEU A 549 -41.17 10.16 -13.89
CA LEU A 549 -40.93 10.66 -15.24
C LEU A 549 -41.14 9.57 -16.30
N LYS A 550 -40.71 8.33 -16.05
CA LYS A 550 -41.00 7.19 -16.93
C LYS A 550 -42.48 6.88 -17.03
N GLU A 551 -43.20 6.95 -15.91
CA GLU A 551 -44.64 6.74 -15.88
C GLU A 551 -45.37 7.87 -16.63
N ALA A 552 -44.95 9.12 -16.42
CA ALA A 552 -45.44 10.30 -17.14
C ALA A 552 -45.16 10.21 -18.65
N ALA A 553 -43.93 9.86 -19.06
CA ALA A 553 -43.54 9.63 -20.45
C ALA A 553 -44.35 8.51 -21.12
N LYS A 554 -44.59 7.41 -20.40
CA LYS A 554 -45.40 6.30 -20.88
C LYS A 554 -46.87 6.71 -21.08
N LYS A 555 -47.39 7.61 -20.25
CA LYS A 555 -48.74 8.20 -20.40
C LYS A 555 -48.79 9.28 -21.48
N ALA A 556 -47.70 10.03 -21.67
CA ALA A 556 -47.60 11.11 -22.65
C ALA A 556 -47.50 10.59 -24.10
N GLY A 557 -46.99 9.38 -24.31
CA GLY A 557 -46.96 8.75 -25.63
C GLY A 557 -45.93 9.40 -26.58
N ASP A 558 -44.81 8.73 -26.77
CA ASP A 558 -43.85 8.91 -27.87
C ASP A 558 -42.88 10.10 -27.92
N GLN A 559 -42.67 10.93 -26.86
CA GLN A 559 -41.62 11.97 -26.90
C GLN A 559 -40.96 12.26 -25.51
N ALA A 560 -39.86 11.58 -25.20
CA ALA A 560 -38.86 11.99 -24.18
C ALA A 560 -37.45 11.63 -24.72
N PRO A 561 -36.38 12.39 -24.39
CA PRO A 561 -35.21 12.56 -25.25
C PRO A 561 -34.48 11.24 -25.50
N THR A 562 -34.74 10.69 -26.67
CA THR A 562 -33.94 9.67 -27.32
C THR A 562 -32.82 10.42 -28.03
N ILE A 563 -31.59 9.88 -28.14
CA ILE A 563 -30.71 10.29 -29.26
C ILE A 563 -31.59 10.08 -30.48
N ALA A 564 -32.15 11.14 -31.05
CA ALA A 564 -33.30 11.03 -31.92
C ALA A 564 -32.96 10.02 -33.01
N ALA A 565 -33.62 8.87 -33.01
CA ALA A 565 -33.55 7.97 -34.14
C ALA A 565 -34.00 8.82 -35.32
N ALA A 566 -33.07 9.11 -36.24
CA ALA A 566 -33.33 10.00 -37.36
C ALA A 566 -34.59 9.46 -38.04
N LYS A 567 -35.70 10.22 -37.94
CA LYS A 567 -36.94 9.90 -38.65
C LYS A 567 -36.54 9.79 -40.13
N GLY A 568 -36.86 8.65 -40.77
CA GLY A 568 -36.52 8.42 -42.19
C GLY A 568 -36.92 9.63 -43.04
N GLU A 569 -36.17 10.04 -44.05
CA GLU A 569 -35.32 9.31 -44.99
C GLU A 569 -33.86 9.81 -44.93
N ARG A 570 -32.88 8.90 -44.93
CA ARG A 570 -31.48 9.25 -45.22
C ARG A 570 -31.15 8.84 -46.65
N SER A 571 -31.18 9.80 -47.57
CA SER A 571 -30.58 9.64 -48.89
C SER A 571 -29.10 10.04 -48.79
N HIS A 572 -28.20 9.06 -48.92
CA HIS A 572 -26.76 9.18 -49.20
C HIS A 572 -26.03 10.46 -48.71
N GLY A 573 -25.20 10.32 -47.67
CA GLY A 573 -24.38 11.43 -47.16
C GLY A 573 -23.34 10.98 -46.13
N GLU A 574 -22.36 11.85 -45.87
CA GLU A 574 -21.35 11.68 -44.83
C GLU A 574 -21.98 11.83 -43.43
N LEU A 575 -21.87 10.77 -42.63
CA LEU A 575 -22.50 10.64 -41.31
C LEU A 575 -21.54 10.90 -40.15
N ALA A 576 -20.23 10.78 -40.39
CA ALA A 576 -19.22 11.17 -39.42
C ALA A 576 -19.13 12.69 -39.38
N MET A 577 -19.35 13.30 -38.22
CA MET A 577 -19.24 14.75 -38.07
C MET A 577 -17.77 15.18 -38.19
N ASN A 578 -17.48 16.10 -39.12
CA ASN A 578 -16.14 16.68 -39.30
C ASN A 578 -15.05 15.61 -39.54
N GLY A 579 -15.29 14.71 -40.50
CA GLY A 579 -14.38 13.62 -40.85
C GLY A 579 -13.06 14.09 -41.49
N ASP A 580 -13.08 15.26 -42.15
CA ASP A 580 -11.90 15.97 -42.67
C ASP A 580 -11.12 16.75 -41.59
N LEU A 581 -11.67 16.83 -40.37
CA LEU A 581 -11.03 17.43 -39.21
C LEU A 581 -10.70 18.93 -39.36
N GLU A 582 -11.37 19.68 -40.24
CA GLU A 582 -11.09 21.10 -40.44
C GLU A 582 -11.76 22.02 -39.42
N LYS A 583 -12.83 21.57 -38.77
CA LYS A 583 -13.60 22.35 -37.79
C LYS A 583 -13.20 22.03 -36.35
N GLY A 584 -13.25 23.03 -35.48
CA GLY A 584 -12.95 22.88 -34.05
C GLY A 584 -12.28 24.11 -33.45
N ARG A 585 -11.94 24.05 -32.16
CA ARG A 585 -11.31 25.16 -31.42
C ARG A 585 -10.23 24.66 -30.47
N GLY A 586 -9.12 25.39 -30.42
CA GLY A 586 -8.10 25.27 -29.37
C GLY A 586 -7.35 23.94 -29.26
N GLY A 587 -7.31 23.12 -30.31
CA GLY A 587 -6.69 21.79 -30.26
C GLY A 587 -7.69 20.63 -30.20
N GLN A 588 -8.98 20.95 -30.08
CA GLN A 588 -10.06 19.98 -30.13
C GLN A 588 -10.81 20.06 -31.47
N PRO A 589 -10.85 18.97 -32.26
CA PRO A 589 -11.71 18.90 -33.43
C PRO A 589 -13.18 18.78 -32.99
N GLU A 590 -14.07 19.50 -33.68
CA GLU A 590 -15.51 19.36 -33.49
C GLU A 590 -15.94 17.95 -33.87
N GLY A 591 -16.88 17.35 -33.13
CA GLY A 591 -17.44 16.04 -33.47
C GLY A 591 -16.55 14.84 -33.09
N TRP A 592 -15.54 15.05 -32.25
CA TRP A 592 -14.62 14.01 -31.79
C TRP A 592 -14.41 14.06 -30.28
N SER A 593 -14.05 12.91 -29.69
CA SER A 593 -13.70 12.77 -28.28
C SER A 593 -12.53 13.69 -27.91
N THR A 594 -12.45 14.10 -26.65
CA THR A 594 -11.36 14.97 -26.19
C THR A 594 -9.99 14.35 -26.43
N LEU A 595 -9.09 15.14 -26.99
CA LEU A 595 -7.72 14.75 -27.24
C LEU A 595 -6.82 15.20 -26.08
N ASP A 596 -5.92 14.33 -25.63
CA ASP A 596 -5.06 14.64 -24.49
C ASP A 596 -3.90 15.61 -24.81
N GLY A 597 -3.61 15.89 -26.09
CA GLY A 597 -2.53 16.82 -26.48
C GLY A 597 -1.11 16.27 -26.36
N LEU A 598 -0.93 15.05 -25.82
CA LEU A 598 0.35 14.35 -25.73
C LEU A 598 0.41 13.11 -26.62
N THR A 599 -0.48 12.13 -26.40
CA THR A 599 -0.60 10.91 -27.19
C THR A 599 -1.51 11.09 -28.38
N ALA A 600 -2.63 11.82 -28.24
CA ALA A 600 -3.55 12.12 -29.34
C ALA A 600 -3.67 13.64 -29.51
N LYS A 601 -3.53 14.13 -30.75
CA LYS A 601 -3.49 15.57 -31.04
C LYS A 601 -4.25 15.94 -32.31
N TRP A 602 -4.76 17.16 -32.37
CA TRP A 602 -5.27 17.76 -33.60
C TRP A 602 -4.13 18.53 -34.29
N SER A 603 -3.65 18.00 -35.41
CA SER A 603 -2.40 18.40 -36.05
C SER A 603 -2.64 19.00 -37.43
N THR A 604 -1.92 20.07 -37.78
CA THR A 604 -1.98 20.75 -39.09
C THR A 604 -1.24 20.03 -40.23
N LYS A 605 -0.85 18.77 -40.02
CA LYS A 605 -0.10 17.93 -40.98
C LYS A 605 -1.01 16.90 -41.67
N GLY A 606 -2.23 17.29 -42.02
CA GLY A 606 -3.22 16.48 -42.73
C GLY A 606 -2.97 16.37 -44.24
N LYS A 607 -3.97 15.90 -44.98
CA LYS A 607 -3.90 15.55 -46.41
C LYS A 607 -5.07 16.16 -47.21
N PRO A 608 -4.95 17.43 -47.64
CA PRO A 608 -4.27 18.56 -47.00
C PRO A 608 -5.09 19.10 -45.82
N GLY A 609 -4.46 19.81 -44.90
CA GLY A 609 -5.17 20.47 -43.79
C GLY A 609 -4.86 19.84 -42.43
N ARG A 610 -5.89 19.52 -41.64
CA ARG A 610 -5.77 19.03 -40.27
C ARG A 610 -6.03 17.53 -40.19
N CYS A 611 -5.52 16.90 -39.14
CA CYS A 611 -5.64 15.45 -38.94
C CYS A 611 -5.56 15.09 -37.46
N LEU A 612 -5.95 13.87 -37.11
CA LEU A 612 -5.66 13.27 -35.83
C LEU A 612 -4.25 12.69 -35.89
N ALA A 613 -3.37 13.12 -34.98
CA ALA A 613 -2.02 12.58 -34.84
C ALA A 613 -1.90 11.77 -33.54
N PHE A 614 -1.52 10.50 -33.67
CA PHE A 614 -1.38 9.55 -32.57
C PHE A 614 0.08 9.18 -32.37
N ASP A 615 0.69 9.63 -31.28
CA ASP A 615 2.05 9.29 -30.85
C ASP A 615 2.05 8.03 -29.97
N THR A 616 2.33 6.89 -30.60
CA THR A 616 2.37 5.60 -29.93
C THR A 616 3.64 5.38 -29.10
N GLY A 617 4.62 6.28 -29.19
CA GLY A 617 5.91 6.21 -28.48
C GLY A 617 5.91 6.82 -27.08
N VAL A 618 4.81 7.41 -26.63
CA VAL A 618 4.70 7.99 -25.29
C VAL A 618 4.69 6.88 -24.23
N LEU A 619 5.49 7.01 -23.17
CA LEU A 619 5.53 6.04 -22.07
C LEU A 619 4.28 6.15 -21.19
N GLN A 620 3.80 5.05 -20.61
CA GLN A 620 2.67 5.06 -19.67
C GLN A 620 2.94 5.99 -18.47
N VAL A 621 4.17 5.97 -17.95
CA VAL A 621 4.59 6.87 -16.85
C VAL A 621 4.58 8.34 -17.27
N ASP A 622 4.89 8.62 -18.54
CA ASP A 622 4.91 9.98 -19.09
C ASP A 622 3.49 10.47 -19.33
N LYS A 623 2.59 9.62 -19.86
CA LYS A 623 1.15 9.92 -19.97
C LYS A 623 0.54 10.18 -18.60
N ALA A 624 0.82 9.32 -17.61
CA ALA A 624 0.33 9.50 -16.24
C ALA A 624 0.88 10.78 -15.60
N ARG A 625 2.18 11.08 -15.78
CA ARG A 625 2.78 12.33 -15.28
C ARG A 625 2.16 13.55 -15.96
N TYR A 626 2.03 13.53 -17.28
CA TYR A 626 1.45 14.62 -18.06
C TYR A 626 -0.01 14.88 -17.69
N LEU A 627 -0.83 13.83 -17.59
CA LEU A 627 -2.22 13.96 -17.13
C LEU A 627 -2.30 14.48 -15.69
N LYS A 628 -1.32 14.13 -14.84
CA LYS A 628 -1.22 14.70 -13.49
C LYS A 628 -0.80 16.17 -13.51
N GLU A 629 0.15 16.56 -14.37
CA GLU A 629 0.62 17.94 -14.50
C GLU A 629 -0.47 18.86 -15.08
N ILE A 630 -1.23 18.38 -16.08
CA ILE A 630 -2.41 19.09 -16.61
C ILE A 630 -3.55 19.06 -15.59
N GLY A 631 -3.83 17.93 -14.94
CA GLY A 631 -4.82 17.85 -13.87
C GLY A 631 -4.49 18.74 -12.66
N GLN A 632 -3.20 19.03 -12.42
CA GLN A 632 -2.73 20.01 -11.43
C GLN A 632 -2.89 21.45 -11.91
N ALA A 633 -2.78 21.71 -13.21
CA ALA A 633 -3.09 23.01 -13.82
C ALA A 633 -4.61 23.27 -13.90
N GLU A 634 -5.44 22.21 -13.97
CA GLU A 634 -6.89 22.29 -14.21
C GLU A 634 -7.79 21.82 -13.03
N LYS A 635 -7.24 21.47 -11.85
CA LYS A 635 -8.01 20.94 -10.70
C LYS A 635 -9.05 19.87 -11.09
N LEU A 636 -8.59 18.74 -11.64
CA LEU A 636 -9.47 17.60 -11.92
C LEU A 636 -8.91 16.30 -11.33
N GLY A 637 -9.72 15.69 -10.46
CA GLY A 637 -9.45 14.44 -9.77
C GLY A 637 -9.41 13.24 -10.71
N LYS A 638 -8.70 12.20 -10.25
CA LYS A 638 -8.54 10.91 -10.95
C LYS A 638 -9.92 10.38 -11.38
N ASN A 639 -10.12 10.27 -12.70
CA ASN A 639 -11.31 9.78 -13.40
C ASN A 639 -12.61 10.62 -13.38
N ALA A 640 -12.50 11.95 -13.36
CA ALA A 640 -13.57 12.83 -13.83
C ALA A 640 -13.43 13.07 -15.35
N THR A 641 -13.84 12.06 -16.16
CA THR A 641 -14.11 12.14 -17.62
C THR A 641 -13.42 13.27 -18.39
N LEU A 642 -12.23 13.07 -18.96
CA LEU A 642 -11.70 13.71 -20.20
C LEU A 642 -11.98 15.21 -20.52
N THR A 643 -12.47 16.08 -19.64
CA THR A 643 -13.01 17.40 -20.01
C THR A 643 -13.36 18.21 -18.77
N GLU A 644 -12.57 19.21 -18.43
CA GLU A 644 -13.10 20.59 -18.28
C GLU A 644 -12.03 21.55 -18.79
N GLY A 645 -11.73 21.44 -20.08
CA GLY A 645 -10.73 22.30 -20.69
C GLY A 645 -10.43 21.88 -22.11
N VAL A 646 -10.32 22.86 -22.98
CA VAL A 646 -9.56 22.72 -24.21
C VAL A 646 -8.12 22.43 -23.77
N VAL A 647 -7.67 21.17 -23.82
CA VAL A 647 -6.25 20.88 -23.60
C VAL A 647 -5.47 21.61 -24.68
N ASP A 648 -4.58 22.53 -24.27
CA ASP A 648 -3.77 23.30 -25.21
C ASP A 648 -3.12 22.33 -26.21
N ALA A 649 -3.38 22.55 -27.50
CA ALA A 649 -2.84 21.75 -28.60
C ALA A 649 -1.31 21.57 -28.51
N ASN A 650 -0.63 22.54 -27.89
CA ASN A 650 0.82 22.59 -27.73
C ASN A 650 1.30 22.10 -26.35
N ALA A 651 0.43 21.71 -25.43
CA ALA A 651 0.81 21.30 -24.08
C ALA A 651 1.84 20.16 -24.07
N GLY A 652 1.76 19.25 -25.03
CA GLY A 652 2.73 18.16 -25.20
C GLY A 652 4.04 18.54 -25.91
N GLU A 653 4.24 19.76 -26.42
CA GLU A 653 5.44 20.15 -27.18
C GLU A 653 6.67 20.37 -26.31
N ASN A 654 6.47 20.91 -25.10
CA ASN A 654 7.54 21.17 -24.13
C ASN A 654 7.60 20.13 -23.00
N PHE A 655 6.74 19.11 -23.03
CA PHE A 655 6.71 18.07 -22.02
C PHE A 655 7.98 17.21 -22.09
N LYS A 656 8.79 17.25 -21.04
CA LYS A 656 10.05 16.49 -20.96
C LYS A 656 9.74 15.00 -20.88
N ARG A 657 10.09 14.23 -21.90
CA ARG A 657 9.86 12.77 -21.95
C ARG A 657 10.92 12.00 -21.18
N SER A 658 10.51 10.92 -20.53
CA SER A 658 11.42 9.97 -19.89
C SER A 658 12.04 9.04 -20.94
N LYS A 659 13.18 8.42 -20.62
CA LYS A 659 13.74 7.33 -21.43
C LYS A 659 13.16 6.00 -20.95
N GLY A 660 12.73 5.14 -21.87
CA GLY A 660 12.12 3.86 -21.54
C GLY A 660 12.12 2.89 -22.71
N GLY A 661 11.81 1.63 -22.41
CA GLY A 661 11.72 0.57 -23.41
C GLY A 661 10.40 0.60 -24.18
N GLN A 662 10.40 0.01 -25.37
CA GLN A 662 9.23 0.01 -26.28
C GLN A 662 7.94 -0.57 -25.67
N TYR A 663 8.05 -1.56 -24.78
CA TYR A 663 6.90 -2.20 -24.13
C TYR A 663 6.27 -1.34 -23.03
N ALA A 664 6.96 -0.31 -22.54
CA ALA A 664 6.44 0.60 -21.52
C ALA A 664 5.61 1.76 -22.11
N THR A 665 5.34 1.72 -23.43
CA THR A 665 4.61 2.76 -24.15
C THR A 665 3.10 2.55 -24.08
N VAL A 666 2.36 3.65 -24.18
CA VAL A 666 0.90 3.67 -24.35
C VAL A 666 0.49 2.83 -25.56
N GLY A 667 1.24 2.96 -26.66
CA GLY A 667 1.04 2.18 -27.87
C GLY A 667 1.23 0.67 -27.70
N ALA A 668 2.00 0.21 -26.70
CA ALA A 668 2.21 -1.21 -26.41
C ALA A 668 1.11 -1.81 -25.50
N HIS A 669 0.60 -1.03 -24.54
CA HIS A 669 -0.33 -1.52 -23.52
C HIS A 669 -1.79 -1.41 -23.93
N GLU A 670 -2.22 -0.22 -24.38
CA GLU A 670 -3.64 0.09 -24.65
C GLU A 670 -3.89 0.62 -26.07
N GLY A 671 -2.84 1.02 -26.78
CA GLY A 671 -2.95 1.74 -28.05
C GLY A 671 -3.37 3.20 -27.85
N VAL A 672 -3.28 3.99 -28.91
CA VAL A 672 -3.74 5.39 -28.94
C VAL A 672 -4.97 5.47 -29.82
N TRP A 673 -6.00 6.17 -29.36
CA TRP A 673 -7.30 6.20 -30.03
C TRP A 673 -8.08 7.48 -29.78
N ALA A 674 -9.03 7.78 -30.67
CA ALA A 674 -10.05 8.81 -30.52
C ALA A 674 -11.35 8.34 -31.20
N PHE A 675 -12.49 8.86 -30.73
CA PHE A 675 -13.82 8.49 -31.21
C PHE A 675 -14.50 9.65 -31.93
N ALA A 676 -15.23 9.36 -33.01
CA ALA A 676 -16.17 10.32 -33.57
C ALA A 676 -17.45 10.41 -32.70
N THR A 677 -18.26 11.46 -32.90
CA THR A 677 -19.63 11.56 -32.36
C THR A 677 -20.42 10.28 -32.67
N PRO A 678 -21.22 9.75 -31.73
CA PRO A 678 -21.99 8.53 -31.99
C PRO A 678 -23.01 8.79 -33.11
N ILE A 679 -23.08 7.87 -34.06
CA ILE A 679 -23.82 8.00 -35.30
C ILE A 679 -25.10 7.15 -35.19
N PRO A 680 -26.29 7.74 -35.08
CA PRO A 680 -27.54 6.97 -35.04
C PRO A 680 -27.71 6.18 -36.33
N VAL A 681 -28.22 4.95 -36.24
CA VAL A 681 -28.56 4.10 -37.40
C VAL A 681 -30.05 4.21 -37.67
N ALA A 682 -30.42 4.65 -38.87
CA ALA A 682 -31.83 4.75 -39.26
C ALA A 682 -32.40 3.36 -39.64
N PRO A 683 -33.72 3.15 -39.58
CA PRO A 683 -34.33 1.89 -40.00
C PRO A 683 -34.01 1.48 -41.45
N GLY A 684 -33.87 2.45 -42.37
CA GLY A 684 -33.54 2.21 -43.78
C GLY A 684 -32.04 2.14 -44.11
N ASP A 685 -31.16 2.35 -43.13
CA ASP A 685 -29.72 2.27 -43.37
C ASP A 685 -29.28 0.79 -43.48
N GLU A 686 -29.04 0.30 -44.70
CA GLU A 686 -28.65 -1.10 -44.92
C GLU A 686 -27.17 -1.29 -45.21
N TYR A 687 -26.60 -0.45 -46.08
CA TYR A 687 -25.24 -0.58 -46.58
C TYR A 687 -24.41 0.65 -46.26
N PHE A 688 -23.18 0.42 -45.82
CA PHE A 688 -22.28 1.48 -45.41
C PHE A 688 -20.91 1.31 -46.05
N VAL A 689 -20.25 2.44 -46.31
CA VAL A 689 -18.83 2.51 -46.62
C VAL A 689 -18.15 3.36 -45.57
N VAL A 690 -17.10 2.82 -44.95
CA VAL A 690 -16.16 3.60 -44.13
C VAL A 690 -14.87 3.78 -44.91
N GLU A 691 -14.34 4.99 -44.92
CA GLU A 691 -13.11 5.35 -45.61
C GLU A 691 -12.24 6.26 -44.76
N VAL A 692 -10.93 6.18 -44.94
CA VAL A 692 -9.95 6.97 -44.18
C VAL A 692 -8.67 7.13 -44.97
N ASP A 693 -8.06 8.30 -44.90
CA ASP A 693 -6.65 8.47 -45.23
C ASP A 693 -5.82 8.20 -43.97
N CYS A 694 -4.83 7.33 -44.08
CA CYS A 694 -3.94 6.99 -43.00
C CYS A 694 -2.48 7.13 -43.42
N LEU A 695 -1.67 7.69 -42.53
CA LEU A 695 -0.21 7.73 -42.62
C LEU A 695 0.36 7.13 -41.35
N GLY A 696 1.40 6.30 -41.46
CA GLY A 696 2.08 5.74 -40.30
C GLY A 696 3.59 5.78 -40.43
N PRO A 697 4.30 5.56 -39.31
CA PRO A 697 5.74 5.70 -39.23
C PRO A 697 6.51 4.55 -39.88
N ALA A 698 5.84 3.45 -40.21
CA ALA A 698 6.43 2.24 -40.75
C ALA A 698 5.43 1.45 -41.60
N LYS A 699 5.96 0.51 -42.37
CA LYS A 699 5.17 -0.52 -43.06
C LYS A 699 4.45 -1.40 -42.03
N SER A 700 3.16 -1.64 -42.23
CA SER A 700 2.36 -2.52 -41.38
C SER A 700 2.83 -3.98 -41.47
N THR A 701 2.72 -4.69 -40.36
CA THR A 701 2.99 -6.14 -40.28
C THR A 701 1.66 -6.93 -40.28
N PRO A 702 1.70 -8.28 -40.35
CA PRO A 702 0.50 -9.08 -40.20
C PRO A 702 -0.24 -8.87 -38.87
N LEU A 703 0.47 -8.52 -37.80
CA LEU A 703 -0.06 -8.33 -36.45
C LEU A 703 -0.28 -6.86 -36.06
N PHE A 704 0.50 -5.96 -36.64
CA PHE A 704 0.58 -4.56 -36.19
C PHE A 704 0.27 -3.61 -37.34
N TYR A 705 -0.88 -2.94 -37.23
CA TYR A 705 -1.40 -2.00 -38.22
C TYR A 705 -2.33 -0.99 -37.55
N PRO A 706 -2.39 0.26 -38.04
CA PRO A 706 -3.46 1.18 -37.70
C PRO A 706 -4.80 0.67 -38.26
N GLN A 707 -5.89 1.07 -37.61
CA GLN A 707 -7.23 0.67 -38.05
C GLN A 707 -8.28 1.66 -37.56
N VAL A 708 -9.43 1.63 -38.21
CA VAL A 708 -10.65 2.28 -37.73
C VAL A 708 -11.59 1.18 -37.28
N PHE A 709 -11.91 1.15 -36.00
CA PHE A 709 -12.95 0.28 -35.51
C PHE A 709 -14.32 0.89 -35.77
N VAL A 710 -15.22 0.06 -36.29
CA VAL A 710 -16.65 0.32 -36.36
C VAL A 710 -17.31 -0.49 -35.27
N ARG A 711 -17.87 0.18 -34.26
CA ARG A 711 -18.57 -0.46 -33.14
C ARG A 711 -20.02 -0.10 -33.20
N GLY A 712 -20.90 -1.10 -33.10
CA GLY A 712 -22.34 -0.88 -33.08
C GLY A 712 -22.95 -1.30 -31.77
N PHE A 713 -23.87 -0.49 -31.28
CA PHE A 713 -24.44 -0.60 -29.94
C PHE A 713 -25.95 -0.52 -29.97
N GLN A 714 -26.58 -1.16 -29.00
CA GLN A 714 -28.00 -1.02 -28.71
C GLN A 714 -28.19 -0.40 -27.33
N LYS A 715 -29.27 0.37 -27.17
CA LYS A 715 -29.65 0.87 -25.85
C LYS A 715 -29.91 -0.31 -24.90
N PHE A 716 -29.45 -0.19 -23.66
CA PHE A 716 -29.69 -1.19 -22.63
C PHE A 716 -31.19 -1.36 -22.40
N ASP A 717 -31.67 -2.61 -22.49
CA ASP A 717 -33.03 -2.98 -22.15
C ASP A 717 -33.02 -3.86 -20.89
N PRO A 718 -33.58 -3.40 -19.76
CA PRO A 718 -33.62 -4.17 -18.52
C PRO A 718 -34.25 -5.56 -18.65
N LYS A 719 -35.19 -5.77 -19.57
CA LYS A 719 -35.84 -7.08 -19.77
C LYS A 719 -34.95 -8.06 -20.52
N ARG A 720 -34.14 -7.54 -21.46
CA ARG A 720 -33.26 -8.34 -22.33
C ARG A 720 -31.87 -8.55 -21.73
N ASP A 721 -31.36 -7.54 -21.03
CA ASP A 721 -29.94 -7.40 -20.72
C ASP A 721 -29.63 -7.41 -19.21
N ALA A 722 -30.62 -7.70 -18.36
CA ALA A 722 -30.46 -7.78 -16.91
C ALA A 722 -29.22 -8.59 -16.50
N GLY A 723 -28.40 -8.01 -15.62
CA GLY A 723 -27.23 -8.67 -15.05
C GLY A 723 -26.00 -8.71 -15.95
N ARG A 724 -26.05 -8.21 -17.19
CA ARG A 724 -24.86 -8.06 -18.03
C ARG A 724 -23.90 -7.05 -17.40
N SER A 725 -22.64 -7.44 -17.25
CA SER A 725 -21.55 -6.56 -16.84
C SER A 725 -20.58 -6.37 -17.98
N SER A 726 -20.09 -5.14 -18.15
CA SER A 726 -19.05 -4.81 -19.12
C SER A 726 -18.16 -3.70 -18.56
N TRP A 727 -17.07 -3.42 -19.25
CA TRP A 727 -16.38 -2.14 -19.10
C TRP A 727 -17.18 -1.06 -19.80
N PHE A 728 -17.42 0.07 -19.15
CA PHE A 728 -18.21 1.16 -19.73
C PHE A 728 -17.36 2.43 -19.84
N HIS A 729 -17.34 3.01 -21.03
CA HIS A 729 -16.65 4.26 -21.31
C HIS A 729 -17.66 5.33 -21.73
N VAL A 730 -17.35 6.59 -21.46
CA VAL A 730 -18.14 7.75 -21.89
C VAL A 730 -17.30 8.48 -22.95
N PRO A 731 -17.53 8.23 -24.26
CA PRO A 731 -16.65 8.74 -25.33
C PRO A 731 -16.74 10.26 -25.50
N HIS A 732 -17.85 10.85 -25.04
CA HIS A 732 -18.16 12.28 -25.12
C HIS A 732 -18.62 12.75 -23.76
N HIS A 733 -18.10 13.88 -23.28
CA HIS A 733 -18.47 14.42 -21.97
C HIS A 733 -19.98 14.63 -21.82
N GLY A 734 -20.54 14.23 -20.68
CA GLY A 734 -21.99 14.26 -20.44
C GLY A 734 -22.82 13.34 -21.34
N GLY A 735 -22.18 12.55 -22.23
CA GLY A 735 -22.83 11.59 -23.11
C GLY A 735 -23.09 10.24 -22.44
N PRO A 736 -23.84 9.34 -23.10
CA PRO A 736 -24.14 8.02 -22.53
C PRO A 736 -22.89 7.14 -22.49
N ALA A 737 -22.93 6.13 -21.62
CA ALA A 737 -21.84 5.17 -21.50
C ALA A 737 -22.02 3.99 -22.48
N PHE A 738 -20.94 3.61 -23.15
CA PHE A 738 -20.89 2.54 -24.13
C PHE A 738 -20.02 1.39 -23.61
N SER A 739 -20.50 0.16 -23.75
CA SER A 739 -19.77 -1.02 -23.28
C SER A 739 -18.57 -1.35 -24.18
N GLU A 740 -17.41 -1.64 -23.62
CA GLU A 740 -16.23 -2.14 -24.33
C GLU A 740 -15.80 -3.53 -23.84
N GLN A 741 -14.95 -4.18 -24.65
CA GLN A 741 -14.45 -5.53 -24.38
C GLN A 741 -13.33 -5.56 -23.33
N PHE A 742 -12.60 -4.46 -23.19
CA PHE A 742 -11.47 -4.31 -22.27
C PHE A 742 -11.47 -2.90 -21.71
N GLY A 743 -11.09 -2.77 -20.44
CA GLY A 743 -10.97 -1.51 -19.74
C GLY A 743 -10.35 -1.77 -18.36
N SER A 744 -10.17 -0.71 -17.58
CA SER A 744 -9.68 -0.84 -16.21
C SER A 744 -10.80 -1.37 -15.29
N ASP A 745 -10.44 -2.04 -14.19
CA ASP A 745 -11.42 -2.70 -13.33
C ASP A 745 -12.44 -1.73 -12.70
N ASP A 746 -12.06 -0.47 -12.49
CA ASP A 746 -12.94 0.60 -12.02
C ASP A 746 -14.02 0.99 -13.05
N GLN A 747 -13.79 0.76 -14.34
CA GLN A 747 -14.76 0.97 -15.41
C GLN A 747 -15.72 -0.22 -15.57
N ARG A 748 -15.44 -1.34 -14.90
CA ARG A 748 -16.23 -2.56 -15.01
C ARG A 748 -17.41 -2.52 -14.06
N ARG A 749 -18.62 -2.47 -14.62
CA ARG A 749 -19.87 -2.44 -13.84
C ARG A 749 -21.01 -3.17 -14.55
N ARG A 750 -22.10 -3.40 -13.82
CA ARG A 750 -23.36 -3.85 -14.42
C ARG A 750 -23.94 -2.76 -15.31
N ALA A 751 -24.55 -3.19 -16.41
CA ALA A 751 -25.29 -2.33 -17.31
C ALA A 751 -26.52 -1.76 -16.59
N ARG A 752 -26.76 -0.47 -16.77
CA ARG A 752 -27.89 0.28 -16.22
C ARG A 752 -28.63 1.02 -17.31
N LEU A 753 -29.80 1.53 -16.98
CA LEU A 753 -30.57 2.33 -17.93
C LEU A 753 -29.77 3.55 -18.39
N GLY A 754 -29.83 3.84 -19.69
CA GLY A 754 -29.03 4.88 -20.34
C GLY A 754 -27.73 4.37 -20.95
N ASP A 755 -27.26 3.19 -20.57
CA ASP A 755 -26.09 2.58 -21.19
C ASP A 755 -26.39 2.04 -22.60
N TYR A 756 -25.32 1.88 -23.38
CA TYR A 756 -25.33 1.27 -24.70
C TYR A 756 -24.44 0.02 -24.70
N LEU A 757 -25.02 -1.12 -25.07
CA LEU A 757 -24.35 -2.42 -25.14
C LEU A 757 -23.90 -2.74 -26.56
N MET A 758 -22.65 -3.15 -26.71
CA MET A 758 -22.04 -3.49 -27.99
C MET A 758 -22.68 -4.78 -28.52
N VAL A 759 -23.22 -4.71 -29.73
CA VAL A 759 -23.86 -5.84 -30.43
C VAL A 759 -23.23 -6.12 -31.79
N TYR A 760 -22.43 -5.19 -32.31
CA TYR A 760 -21.87 -5.25 -33.65
C TYR A 760 -20.43 -4.74 -33.68
N ARG A 761 -19.56 -5.38 -34.48
CA ARG A 761 -18.15 -5.02 -34.61
C ARG A 761 -17.63 -5.26 -36.02
N HIS A 762 -16.96 -4.25 -36.56
CA HIS A 762 -16.13 -4.36 -37.76
C HIS A 762 -14.85 -3.55 -37.57
N SER A 763 -13.84 -3.80 -38.40
CA SER A 763 -12.61 -3.00 -38.45
C SER A 763 -12.22 -2.74 -39.90
N LEU A 764 -11.98 -1.48 -40.25
CA LEU A 764 -11.25 -1.09 -41.45
C LEU A 764 -9.75 -1.14 -41.11
N VAL A 765 -9.04 -2.09 -41.70
CA VAL A 765 -7.61 -2.31 -41.45
C VAL A 765 -6.77 -1.49 -42.42
N CYS A 766 -5.93 -0.60 -41.91
CA CYS A 766 -5.07 0.28 -42.70
C CYS A 766 -3.66 -0.33 -42.79
N ARG A 767 -3.41 -1.15 -43.83
CA ARG A 767 -2.09 -1.78 -44.04
C ARG A 767 -1.15 -0.83 -44.78
N ASN A 768 -0.47 0.02 -44.03
CA ASN A 768 0.52 0.96 -44.57
C ASN A 768 1.62 0.19 -45.30
N LYS A 769 1.90 0.57 -46.55
CA LYS A 769 2.90 -0.04 -47.42
C LYS A 769 4.31 0.43 -47.13
N GLY A 770 4.46 1.61 -46.52
CA GLY A 770 5.74 2.22 -46.21
C GLY A 770 5.64 3.34 -45.18
N PRO A 771 6.79 3.82 -44.67
CA PRO A 771 6.83 4.89 -43.68
C PRO A 771 6.46 6.25 -44.31
N ASN A 772 5.65 7.04 -43.62
CA ASN A 772 5.30 8.42 -43.93
C ASN A 772 4.66 8.66 -45.30
N ILE A 773 3.92 7.68 -45.80
CA ILE A 773 3.12 7.80 -47.03
C ILE A 773 1.64 7.82 -46.63
N TRP A 774 0.91 8.80 -47.16
CA TRP A 774 -0.54 8.83 -47.03
C TRP A 774 -1.19 7.81 -47.97
N GLU A 775 -1.99 6.92 -47.41
CA GLU A 775 -2.74 5.94 -48.17
C GLU A 775 -4.22 6.01 -47.84
N HIS A 776 -5.05 5.82 -48.86
CA HIS A 776 -6.49 5.80 -48.73
C HIS A 776 -6.97 4.36 -48.55
N TYR A 777 -7.82 4.13 -47.55
CA TYR A 777 -8.42 2.84 -47.25
C TYR A 777 -9.93 2.97 -47.18
N GLN A 778 -10.63 1.96 -47.67
CA GLN A 778 -12.09 1.88 -47.58
C GLN A 778 -12.57 0.46 -47.37
N MET A 779 -13.75 0.34 -46.77
CA MET A 779 -14.43 -0.92 -46.52
C MET A 779 -15.94 -0.74 -46.53
N ALA A 780 -16.60 -1.59 -47.30
CA ALA A 780 -18.05 -1.73 -47.28
C ALA A 780 -18.49 -2.76 -46.21
N PHE A 781 -19.55 -2.45 -45.47
CA PHE A 781 -20.19 -3.36 -44.53
C PHE A 781 -21.72 -3.19 -44.54
N GLU A 782 -22.44 -4.26 -44.26
CA GLU A 782 -23.91 -4.30 -44.26
C GLU A 782 -24.44 -4.47 -42.83
N MET A 783 -25.59 -3.88 -42.55
CA MET A 783 -26.23 -4.02 -41.24
C MET A 783 -26.81 -5.42 -41.05
N PRO A 784 -26.71 -6.01 -39.84
CA PRO A 784 -27.38 -7.25 -39.51
C PRO A 784 -28.90 -7.14 -39.73
N LYS A 785 -29.49 -8.17 -40.34
CA LYS A 785 -30.95 -8.27 -40.53
C LYS A 785 -31.67 -8.65 -39.24
N GLU A 786 -31.01 -9.40 -38.36
CA GLU A 786 -31.57 -9.80 -37.07
C GLU A 786 -31.59 -8.62 -36.09
N LYS A 787 -32.78 -8.27 -35.60
CA LYS A 787 -33.00 -7.14 -34.67
C LYS A 787 -32.11 -7.21 -33.42
N ARG A 788 -31.77 -8.38 -32.90
CA ARG A 788 -30.91 -8.53 -31.71
C ARG A 788 -29.44 -8.16 -31.95
N PHE A 789 -28.99 -8.11 -33.20
CA PHE A 789 -27.61 -7.77 -33.59
C PHE A 789 -27.52 -6.44 -34.35
N ARG A 790 -28.66 -5.91 -34.80
CA ARG A 790 -28.72 -4.64 -35.53
C ARG A 790 -28.46 -3.47 -34.56
N PRO A 791 -27.38 -2.68 -34.72
CA PRO A 791 -27.09 -1.58 -33.82
C PRO A 791 -28.07 -0.42 -33.98
N ASP A 792 -28.37 0.28 -32.88
CA ASP A 792 -29.08 1.56 -32.85
C ASP A 792 -28.13 2.73 -33.12
N VAL A 793 -26.86 2.57 -32.73
CA VAL A 793 -25.80 3.59 -32.82
C VAL A 793 -24.50 2.96 -33.28
N LEU A 794 -23.80 3.60 -34.19
CA LEU A 794 -22.43 3.29 -34.58
C LEU A 794 -21.45 4.28 -33.95
N LEU A 795 -20.25 3.80 -33.61
CA LEU A 795 -19.13 4.61 -33.14
C LEU A 795 -17.90 4.25 -33.98
N LEU A 796 -17.31 5.27 -34.61
CA LEU A 796 -16.01 5.14 -35.26
C LEU A 796 -14.91 5.43 -34.25
N LYS A 797 -13.92 4.54 -34.17
CA LYS A 797 -12.74 4.71 -33.32
C LYS A 797 -11.48 4.56 -34.17
N ALA A 798 -10.81 5.67 -34.45
CA ALA A 798 -9.47 5.62 -35.01
C ALA A 798 -8.52 5.05 -33.95
N TYR A 799 -7.66 4.11 -34.33
CA TYR A 799 -6.79 3.38 -33.41
C TYR A 799 -5.43 3.10 -34.04
N ALA A 800 -4.37 3.44 -33.31
CA ALA A 800 -3.01 3.09 -33.65
C ALA A 800 -2.30 2.42 -32.49
N MET A 801 -1.40 1.50 -32.82
CA MET A 801 -0.53 0.83 -31.87
C MET A 801 0.85 0.70 -32.50
N TRP A 802 1.63 -0.30 -32.09
CA TRP A 802 2.87 -0.66 -32.75
C TRP A 802 2.78 -0.75 -34.28
N PRO A 803 3.90 -0.53 -35.01
CA PRO A 803 5.21 -0.05 -34.52
C PRO A 803 5.20 1.38 -33.94
N LEU A 804 6.17 1.69 -33.08
CA LEU A 804 6.24 3.00 -32.43
C LEU A 804 6.45 4.14 -33.43
N GLY A 805 5.77 5.25 -33.16
CA GLY A 805 5.89 6.50 -33.91
C GLY A 805 4.54 7.21 -34.02
N VAL A 806 4.51 8.23 -34.88
CA VAL A 806 3.34 9.08 -35.08
C VAL A 806 2.52 8.59 -36.26
N TYR A 807 1.30 8.15 -35.98
CA TYR A 807 0.28 7.85 -36.98
C TYR A 807 -0.58 9.09 -37.22
N ARG A 808 -1.12 9.23 -38.42
CA ARG A 808 -2.08 10.28 -38.76
C ARG A 808 -3.30 9.68 -39.44
N PHE A 809 -4.47 10.17 -39.06
CA PHE A 809 -5.75 9.83 -39.66
C PHE A 809 -6.43 11.12 -40.11
N ASP A 810 -6.93 11.11 -41.34
CA ASP A 810 -7.62 12.22 -41.97
C ASP A 810 -8.71 11.69 -42.90
N ASN A 811 -9.65 12.54 -43.31
CA ASN A 811 -10.79 12.19 -44.15
C ASN A 811 -11.52 10.91 -43.66
N LEU A 812 -11.73 10.78 -42.34
CA LEU A 812 -12.46 9.64 -41.78
C LEU A 812 -13.95 9.81 -42.00
N ARG A 813 -14.51 9.13 -43.00
CA ARG A 813 -15.92 9.24 -43.37
C ARG A 813 -16.65 7.92 -43.18
N LEU A 814 -17.89 8.01 -42.72
CA LEU A 814 -18.87 6.93 -42.81
C LEU A 814 -20.01 7.42 -43.70
N ARG A 815 -20.34 6.67 -44.74
CA ARG A 815 -21.42 7.00 -45.67
C ARG A 815 -22.44 5.88 -45.70
N SER A 816 -23.73 6.23 -45.68
CA SER A 816 -24.81 5.32 -46.07
C SER A 816 -24.89 5.30 -47.59
N VAL A 817 -24.75 4.12 -48.20
CA VAL A 817 -24.61 3.94 -49.65
C VAL A 817 -25.71 3.03 -50.19
N ASP A 818 -25.94 3.06 -51.50
CA ASP A 818 -26.83 2.11 -52.13
C ASP A 818 -26.16 0.75 -52.30
N LYS A 819 -26.94 -0.24 -52.76
CA LYS A 819 -26.45 -1.60 -52.97
C LYS A 819 -25.40 -1.67 -54.09
N ALA A 820 -25.48 -0.81 -55.11
CA ALA A 820 -24.56 -0.83 -56.24
C ALA A 820 -23.16 -0.36 -55.83
N GLU A 821 -23.06 0.78 -55.14
CA GLU A 821 -21.80 1.30 -54.59
C GLU A 821 -21.22 0.35 -53.53
N PHE A 822 -22.08 -0.21 -52.66
CA PHE A 822 -21.66 -1.23 -51.70
C PHE A 822 -21.00 -2.43 -52.39
N ASP A 823 -21.62 -2.98 -53.43
CA ASP A 823 -21.09 -4.14 -54.14
C ASP A 823 -19.81 -3.78 -54.94
N GLU A 824 -19.69 -2.54 -55.43
CA GLU A 824 -18.46 -2.04 -56.07
C GLU A 824 -17.29 -1.95 -55.09
N VAL A 825 -17.46 -1.28 -53.95
CA VAL A 825 -16.42 -1.18 -52.92
C VAL A 825 -16.08 -2.55 -52.34
N LYS A 826 -17.08 -3.44 -52.19
CA LYS A 826 -16.88 -4.83 -51.75
C LYS A 826 -16.13 -5.68 -52.78
N LYS A 827 -16.19 -5.38 -54.08
CA LYS A 827 -15.34 -6.04 -55.10
C LYS A 827 -13.90 -5.54 -55.04
N ASN A 828 -13.69 -4.25 -54.81
CA ASN A 828 -12.38 -3.59 -54.77
C ASN A 828 -11.56 -3.86 -53.47
N ARG A 829 -11.83 -4.99 -52.79
CA ARG A 829 -11.33 -5.34 -51.45
C ARG A 829 -9.83 -5.09 -51.26
N HIS A 830 -9.51 -4.05 -50.49
CA HIS A 830 -8.26 -3.98 -49.72
C HIS A 830 -8.40 -4.60 -48.31
N SER A 831 -9.60 -5.07 -47.92
CA SER A 831 -9.83 -5.70 -46.62
C SER A 831 -9.39 -7.18 -46.63
N ILE A 832 -8.15 -7.39 -46.21
CA ILE A 832 -7.59 -8.72 -45.93
C ILE A 832 -8.15 -9.19 -44.58
N LYS A 833 -8.76 -10.39 -44.56
CA LYS A 833 -9.31 -11.06 -43.37
C LYS A 833 -8.33 -10.93 -42.19
N GLY A 834 -8.77 -10.25 -41.12
CA GLY A 834 -8.02 -10.20 -39.87
C GLY A 834 -7.92 -11.59 -39.24
N PHE A 835 -6.76 -11.90 -38.66
CA PHE A 835 -6.55 -13.09 -37.84
C PHE A 835 -7.48 -13.04 -36.60
N MET A 836 -8.54 -13.84 -36.61
CA MET A 836 -9.09 -14.43 -35.39
C MET A 836 -9.49 -15.87 -35.74
N PRO A 837 -9.03 -16.87 -34.98
CA PRO A 837 -9.57 -18.22 -35.11
C PRO A 837 -11.03 -18.19 -34.65
N THR A 838 -11.92 -18.66 -35.52
CA THR A 838 -13.26 -19.08 -35.14
C THR A 838 -13.16 -20.46 -34.52
N GLU A 839 -13.21 -20.54 -33.18
CA GLU A 839 -13.78 -21.65 -32.42
C GLU A 839 -14.64 -21.09 -31.29
#